data_AF-A0AAN6JJP3-F1
#
_entry.id   AF-A0AAN6JJP3-F1
#
_cell.length_a   1.000
_cell.length_b   1.000
_cell.length_c   1.000
_cell.angle_alpha   90.00
_cell.angle_beta   90.00
_cell.angle_gamma   90.00
#
_symmetry.space_group_name_H-M   'P 1'
#
loop_
_entity.id
_entity.type
_entity.pdbx_description
1 polymer ?
#
loop_
_entity_poly.entity_id
_entity_poly.type
_entity_poly.pdbx_seq_one_letter_code
_entity_poly.pdbx_strand_id
1 'polypeptide(L)'
;MSQRRSTLGLADPNTLHGGGSSSNSGGASGIPVPASAHKSQAFIGASQQHGPPVSSQHSAMRASRSSLAPMRSQGGPLSSQGSGMSGAGSMGGSVAGSAGLGSSIGPSAGASVRGYSEEALTTPRVGTSVRGLGASHMRHSTASGGMGRQSLAVQSTPNQQRVFGRQSLAHNTFRPEPPAMKDPRPLRNGAFRGQMEANVKDFVEKTGFTMAGWTNKTIHEPTQQAFVNMFRHVYTHCVDPNYRFGSEAKKFEEEVIMLMKDVKYPFVDDLSKTRLTSAGSQQNWPICLGMLDWIVRLGTHAADIGCGPLQRDDEEDNDLFYRYLWRCYSKFWQGEDTFPEEYDELRAIYDERMEGLRNEETALEKESAKLDVELLELEAESPLVHEQREDEILQSDKAKFSKYNEEVLATRLEKLAMTVEKLKQAVVDSVDELAAKEQERRSLQAQVDAQDMSAEEYERLHGERDHIIKQLAEIARQAQIVTKSNWQVEIDVQRRQSAVEALMSVFNEIGDRVKFLPLTMRRSASSRNASNDDEEEELDKIELVPANEETLLPKGLDIKRDIKPAIQGLRQATNATFKSVTDAKIALQDEQENLLERLATLQAEIRSEQERLNTLRDQIEELTANSGVEMEMLAQDYARRERQLGAVESAGRVALQEANMTYEAMVDELENARQAIAENKQRQLSDVANALGELDRLQQRVHDGIERIEEAVLAIEE
;
A
#
# COMPACT_ATOMS: atom_id res chain seq x y z
N MET A 1 -39.51 51.15 -9.24
CA MET A 1 -39.97 52.44 -8.65
C MET A 1 -41.49 52.52 -8.73
N SER A 2 -42.10 53.40 -7.92
CA SER A 2 -43.52 53.84 -7.88
C SER A 2 -44.35 53.60 -9.15
N GLN A 3 -45.48 52.88 -9.06
CA GLN A 3 -46.83 53.32 -8.65
C GLN A 3 -47.65 54.07 -9.74
N ARG A 4 -48.88 53.55 -9.98
CA ARG A 4 -50.16 54.28 -10.19
C ARG A 4 -50.29 55.18 -11.45
N ARG A 5 -51.46 55.35 -12.08
CA ARG A 5 -52.77 54.62 -12.10
C ARG A 5 -53.61 55.22 -13.26
N SER A 6 -54.53 54.43 -13.85
CA SER A 6 -55.95 54.76 -14.14
C SER A 6 -56.49 54.36 -15.52
N THR A 7 -57.53 53.50 -15.48
CA THR A 7 -58.82 53.53 -16.25
C THR A 7 -58.81 53.64 -17.78
N LEU A 8 -59.63 52.91 -18.56
CA LEU A 8 -60.75 51.98 -18.30
C LEU A 8 -61.00 51.15 -19.59
N GLY A 9 -61.47 49.89 -19.54
CA GLY A 9 -61.70 49.04 -20.73
C GLY A 9 -62.44 47.72 -20.47
N LEU A 10 -62.97 47.08 -21.53
CA LEU A 10 -64.05 46.05 -21.55
C LEU A 10 -63.65 44.55 -21.37
N ALA A 11 -64.69 43.75 -21.10
CA ALA A 11 -64.98 42.35 -21.55
C ALA A 11 -64.60 41.08 -20.71
N ASP A 12 -65.65 40.24 -20.47
CA ASP A 12 -65.73 38.76 -20.41
C ASP A 12 -64.84 37.92 -19.41
N PRO A 13 -65.00 36.57 -19.31
CA PRO A 13 -66.17 35.84 -18.78
C PRO A 13 -65.78 34.73 -17.74
N ASN A 14 -66.73 33.91 -17.25
CA ASN A 14 -66.47 32.78 -16.31
C ASN A 14 -67.70 31.82 -16.20
N THR A 15 -67.66 30.50 -15.93
CA THR A 15 -66.58 29.47 -15.79
C THR A 15 -67.14 28.06 -16.14
N LEU A 16 -66.26 27.06 -16.28
CA LEU A 16 -66.53 25.73 -16.86
C LEU A 16 -66.90 24.59 -15.89
N HIS A 17 -67.17 23.42 -16.49
CA HIS A 17 -67.86 22.24 -15.95
C HIS A 17 -67.01 20.97 -16.15
N GLY A 18 -67.35 19.88 -15.43
CA GLY A 18 -67.19 18.51 -15.93
C GLY A 18 -65.86 17.78 -15.72
N GLY A 19 -65.92 16.44 -15.73
CA GLY A 19 -64.75 15.56 -15.71
C GLY A 19 -65.07 14.16 -16.26
N GLY A 20 -64.01 13.35 -16.43
CA GLY A 20 -64.04 11.88 -16.51
C GLY A 20 -64.49 11.20 -17.82
N SER A 21 -63.59 10.38 -18.39
CA SER A 21 -63.78 8.93 -18.65
C SER A 21 -63.19 8.43 -19.98
N SER A 22 -62.49 7.28 -19.98
CA SER A 22 -62.61 6.23 -21.02
C SER A 22 -61.76 4.96 -20.74
N SER A 23 -62.44 3.81 -20.59
CA SER A 23 -62.02 2.44 -21.02
C SER A 23 -60.76 1.79 -20.38
N ASN A 24 -60.57 0.46 -20.29
CA ASN A 24 -61.39 -0.70 -20.73
C ASN A 24 -61.14 -1.95 -19.84
N SER A 25 -62.00 -2.98 -19.95
CA SER A 25 -61.80 -4.45 -19.75
C SER A 25 -60.61 -4.98 -18.90
N GLY A 26 -60.73 -6.01 -18.04
CA GLY A 26 -61.84 -6.92 -17.75
C GLY A 26 -61.33 -8.37 -17.53
N GLY A 27 -61.70 -9.03 -16.43
CA GLY A 27 -61.31 -10.41 -16.12
C GLY A 27 -61.71 -10.79 -14.70
N ALA A 28 -62.59 -11.78 -14.53
CA ALA A 28 -63.32 -12.00 -13.28
C ALA A 28 -63.13 -13.39 -12.67
N SER A 29 -63.07 -13.45 -11.33
CA SER A 29 -63.61 -14.56 -10.53
C SER A 29 -63.98 -14.03 -9.12
N GLY A 30 -65.20 -14.36 -8.65
CA GLY A 30 -65.57 -14.26 -7.22
C GLY A 30 -65.40 -15.64 -6.55
N ILE A 31 -65.81 -15.92 -5.31
CA ILE A 31 -66.78 -15.36 -4.33
C ILE A 31 -66.33 -15.95 -2.93
N PRO A 32 -66.74 -15.52 -1.70
CA PRO A 32 -66.61 -14.20 -1.04
C PRO A 32 -66.16 -14.26 0.48
N VAL A 33 -65.94 -13.08 1.13
CA VAL A 33 -66.01 -12.66 2.59
C VAL A 33 -65.86 -13.65 3.80
N PRO A 34 -65.53 -13.19 5.06
CA PRO A 34 -65.66 -11.83 5.61
C PRO A 34 -64.43 -11.19 6.26
N ALA A 35 -64.47 -9.86 6.30
CA ALA A 35 -63.62 -9.01 7.11
C ALA A 35 -64.19 -8.83 8.52
N SER A 36 -63.31 -8.64 9.50
CA SER A 36 -63.63 -7.94 10.75
C SER A 36 -62.41 -7.13 11.18
N ALA A 37 -62.50 -5.84 10.82
CA ALA A 37 -61.99 -4.63 11.47
C ALA A 37 -60.63 -4.70 12.21
N HIS A 38 -59.57 -4.06 11.71
CA HIS A 38 -59.33 -2.60 11.64
C HIS A 38 -59.10 -1.88 12.99
N LYS A 39 -57.99 -1.12 13.00
CA LYS A 39 -57.62 0.02 13.88
C LYS A 39 -57.27 -0.33 15.34
N SER A 40 -56.27 0.32 15.96
CA SER A 40 -55.40 1.40 15.45
C SER A 40 -54.07 1.53 16.22
N GLN A 41 -53.05 1.97 15.45
CA GLN A 41 -51.85 2.76 15.76
C GLN A 41 -51.48 3.18 17.20
N ALA A 42 -50.15 3.33 17.35
CA ALA A 42 -49.41 4.36 18.11
C ALA A 42 -48.86 4.01 19.52
N PHE A 43 -47.64 3.44 19.51
CA PHE A 43 -46.40 4.02 20.05
C PHE A 43 -46.38 4.77 21.42
N ILE A 44 -45.65 4.16 22.36
CA ILE A 44 -44.75 4.73 23.41
C ILE A 44 -45.30 5.73 24.45
N GLY A 45 -45.09 5.41 25.74
CA GLY A 45 -45.15 6.38 26.85
C GLY A 45 -44.93 5.75 28.24
N ALA A 46 -43.84 6.11 28.91
CA ALA A 46 -43.34 5.46 30.13
C ALA A 46 -44.05 5.80 31.47
N SER A 47 -44.02 4.81 32.40
CA SER A 47 -43.67 4.95 33.83
C SER A 47 -44.65 5.44 34.93
N GLN A 48 -44.40 4.89 36.13
CA GLN A 48 -44.72 5.31 37.53
C GLN A 48 -46.02 4.88 38.27
N GLN A 49 -45.79 4.14 39.37
CA GLN A 49 -46.26 4.21 40.78
C GLN A 49 -47.59 4.94 41.14
N HIS A 50 -48.38 4.57 42.16
CA HIS A 50 -48.15 3.92 43.48
C HIS A 50 -49.18 2.76 43.77
N GLY A 51 -49.37 2.13 44.96
CA GLY A 51 -49.00 2.47 46.34
C GLY A 51 -49.12 1.32 47.41
N PRO A 52 -49.86 1.45 48.54
CA PRO A 52 -49.49 0.76 49.81
C PRO A 52 -50.58 -0.23 50.35
N PRO A 53 -50.54 -0.83 51.58
CA PRO A 53 -49.64 -0.61 52.76
C PRO A 53 -49.19 -1.85 53.61
N VAL A 54 -48.53 -1.56 54.77
CA VAL A 54 -48.53 -2.29 56.09
C VAL A 54 -47.27 -3.05 56.61
N SER A 55 -46.60 -2.42 57.61
CA SER A 55 -46.04 -2.91 58.91
C SER A 55 -44.91 -3.97 59.11
N SER A 56 -43.80 -3.50 59.72
CA SER A 56 -42.99 -4.14 60.83
C SER A 56 -42.16 -5.42 60.54
N GLN A 57 -41.02 -5.76 61.19
CA GLN A 57 -40.36 -5.38 62.48
C GLN A 57 -38.79 -5.36 62.38
N HIS A 58 -38.12 -4.87 63.45
CA HIS A 58 -36.79 -5.19 64.05
C HIS A 58 -35.80 -6.18 63.34
N SER A 59 -34.45 -6.12 63.46
CA SER A 59 -33.58 -5.50 64.48
C SER A 59 -32.09 -5.32 64.05
N ALA A 60 -31.49 -4.20 64.49
CA ALA A 60 -30.16 -3.97 65.08
C ALA A 60 -28.91 -4.88 64.85
N MET A 61 -27.75 -4.24 64.55
CA MET A 61 -26.44 -4.30 65.28
C MET A 61 -25.38 -3.42 64.53
N ARG A 62 -25.01 -2.24 65.08
CA ARG A 62 -23.68 -1.85 65.63
C ARG A 62 -22.47 -1.82 64.65
N ALA A 63 -21.91 -0.65 64.29
CA ALA A 63 -20.93 0.21 65.03
C ALA A 63 -19.45 -0.15 64.66
N SER A 64 -18.42 0.72 64.61
CA SER A 64 -18.15 2.09 65.13
C SER A 64 -17.12 2.81 64.21
N ARG A 65 -17.28 4.10 63.83
CA ARG A 65 -16.63 5.32 64.38
C ARG A 65 -15.09 5.37 64.57
N SER A 66 -14.43 6.29 63.84
CA SER A 66 -13.37 7.25 64.29
C SER A 66 -12.91 8.11 63.08
N SER A 67 -13.11 9.43 62.92
CA SER A 67 -12.86 10.65 63.72
C SER A 67 -11.47 11.30 63.50
N LEU A 68 -11.39 12.57 63.07
CA LEU A 68 -10.43 13.63 63.51
C LEU A 68 -10.49 14.97 62.68
N ALA A 69 -11.17 15.99 63.23
CA ALA A 69 -10.65 17.35 63.57
C ALA A 69 -10.03 18.34 62.50
N PRO A 70 -9.79 19.65 62.84
CA PRO A 70 -10.11 20.78 61.93
C PRO A 70 -9.07 21.94 61.81
N MET A 71 -9.37 23.00 61.02
CA MET A 71 -9.04 24.47 61.12
C MET A 71 -9.37 25.14 59.75
N ARG A 72 -9.96 26.34 59.56
CA ARG A 72 -9.95 27.71 60.16
C ARG A 72 -8.85 28.65 59.63
N SER A 73 -9.19 29.57 58.69
CA SER A 73 -9.03 31.05 58.87
C SER A 73 -9.33 31.93 57.62
N GLN A 74 -10.11 33.02 57.86
CA GLN A 74 -10.00 34.41 57.33
C GLN A 74 -9.97 34.75 55.81
N GLY A 75 -10.69 35.84 55.49
CA GLY A 75 -10.19 36.92 54.61
C GLY A 75 -11.01 37.23 53.34
N GLY A 76 -11.80 38.32 53.35
CA GLY A 76 -12.31 38.98 52.12
C GLY A 76 -11.36 40.10 51.64
N PRO A 77 -11.82 41.11 50.86
CA PRO A 77 -13.21 41.37 50.45
C PRO A 77 -13.44 41.91 49.00
N LEU A 78 -14.73 42.03 48.64
CA LEU A 78 -15.40 43.09 47.86
C LEU A 78 -14.70 43.81 46.67
N SER A 79 -15.34 43.75 45.49
CA SER A 79 -15.78 44.87 44.61
C SER A 79 -15.87 44.43 43.13
N SER A 80 -16.62 45.06 42.23
CA SER A 80 -17.92 45.75 42.30
C SER A 80 -18.39 46.05 40.87
N GLN A 81 -19.69 46.00 40.59
CA GLN A 81 -20.34 46.47 39.34
C GLN A 81 -19.93 45.71 38.03
N GLY A 82 -20.80 45.57 37.03
CA GLY A 82 -22.21 45.95 36.97
C GLY A 82 -22.61 46.48 35.60
N SER A 83 -23.49 45.73 34.91
CA SER A 83 -24.42 46.20 33.85
C SER A 83 -23.84 46.71 32.52
N GLY A 84 -24.47 46.31 31.40
CA GLY A 84 -24.11 46.83 30.07
C GLY A 84 -24.72 46.05 28.89
N MET A 85 -26.05 46.05 28.77
CA MET A 85 -26.75 45.44 27.63
C MET A 85 -26.67 46.29 26.35
N SER A 86 -26.95 45.61 25.22
CA SER A 86 -27.59 46.14 23.99
C SER A 86 -26.70 46.66 22.86
N GLY A 87 -27.10 46.35 21.62
CA GLY A 87 -27.09 47.38 20.57
C GLY A 87 -26.46 47.05 19.21
N ALA A 88 -27.08 46.15 18.45
CA ALA A 88 -27.17 46.10 16.99
C ALA A 88 -26.33 47.07 16.10
N GLY A 89 -25.68 46.51 15.07
CA GLY A 89 -26.09 46.80 13.69
C GLY A 89 -25.07 47.40 12.68
N SER A 90 -25.06 46.79 11.50
CA SER A 90 -24.95 47.42 10.16
C SER A 90 -23.61 47.42 9.37
N MET A 91 -23.55 46.49 8.42
CA MET A 91 -23.22 46.62 6.97
C MET A 91 -21.94 47.30 6.41
N GLY A 92 -21.28 46.57 5.50
CA GLY A 92 -20.62 47.08 4.27
C GLY A 92 -19.09 47.28 4.35
N GLY A 93 -18.28 46.94 3.34
CA GLY A 93 -18.54 46.25 2.07
C GLY A 93 -17.27 46.07 1.21
N SER A 94 -17.24 45.01 0.40
CA SER A 94 -16.42 44.65 -0.78
C SER A 94 -15.20 45.49 -1.25
N VAL A 95 -14.11 44.82 -1.69
CA VAL A 95 -13.69 44.60 -3.11
C VAL A 95 -12.32 43.86 -3.19
N ALA A 96 -12.04 43.19 -4.32
CA ALA A 96 -10.96 42.20 -4.55
C ALA A 96 -9.61 42.75 -5.07
N GLY A 97 -8.58 41.89 -5.22
CA GLY A 97 -7.41 42.21 -6.07
C GLY A 97 -6.10 41.37 -6.04
N SER A 98 -6.11 40.16 -6.62
CA SER A 98 -5.05 39.56 -7.51
C SER A 98 -3.57 39.30 -7.08
N ALA A 99 -3.00 38.26 -7.75
CA ALA A 99 -1.58 37.84 -7.91
C ALA A 99 -0.82 37.30 -6.67
N GLY A 100 -0.05 36.19 -6.71
CA GLY A 100 0.23 35.19 -7.77
C GLY A 100 1.70 35.16 -8.21
N LEU A 101 2.42 34.02 -8.07
CA LEU A 101 3.72 33.70 -8.70
C LEU A 101 4.09 32.20 -8.54
N GLY A 102 4.52 31.54 -9.63
CA GLY A 102 5.43 30.37 -9.63
C GLY A 102 6.85 30.82 -10.04
N SER A 103 7.85 29.98 -10.37
CA SER A 103 7.98 28.53 -10.51
C SER A 103 9.49 28.15 -10.58
N SER A 104 9.84 26.90 -10.21
CA SER A 104 10.93 26.04 -10.76
C SER A 104 12.39 26.51 -10.94
N ILE A 105 13.36 25.64 -10.62
CA ILE A 105 14.33 24.98 -11.56
C ILE A 105 15.30 24.04 -10.78
N GLY A 106 15.63 22.85 -11.33
CA GLY A 106 16.66 21.90 -10.84
C GLY A 106 18.02 22.06 -11.55
N PRO A 107 18.85 21.01 -11.80
CA PRO A 107 18.63 19.56 -11.56
C PRO A 107 19.87 18.67 -11.17
N SER A 108 19.60 17.39 -10.85
CA SER A 108 20.33 16.13 -11.22
C SER A 108 21.74 15.67 -10.70
N ALA A 109 21.74 14.41 -10.22
CA ALA A 109 22.71 13.29 -10.38
C ALA A 109 24.03 13.14 -9.55
N GLY A 110 24.34 11.89 -9.13
CA GLY A 110 25.74 11.42 -8.89
C GLY A 110 25.99 10.34 -7.81
N ALA A 111 25.87 9.05 -8.15
CA ALA A 111 26.11 7.82 -7.35
C ALA A 111 27.38 7.63 -6.46
N SER A 112 27.29 6.72 -5.45
CA SER A 112 28.02 5.40 -5.39
C SER A 112 28.77 4.97 -4.09
N VAL A 113 28.81 3.64 -3.85
CA VAL A 113 29.78 2.78 -3.09
C VAL A 113 29.60 2.47 -1.56
N ARG A 114 29.42 1.14 -1.28
CA ARG A 114 29.83 0.24 -0.14
C ARG A 114 29.86 0.75 1.33
N GLY A 115 29.59 -0.06 2.37
CA GLY A 115 29.23 -1.49 2.47
C GLY A 115 29.62 -2.07 3.86
N TYR A 116 29.09 -3.25 4.23
CA TYR A 116 29.30 -3.98 5.52
C TYR A 116 28.71 -3.30 6.78
N SER A 117 28.32 -3.98 7.87
CA SER A 117 27.90 -5.38 8.15
C SER A 117 27.45 -5.46 9.62
N GLU A 118 26.47 -6.31 9.95
CA GLU A 118 26.35 -7.15 11.18
C GLU A 118 24.89 -7.38 11.62
N GLU A 119 24.67 -8.57 12.18
CA GLU A 119 23.40 -9.12 12.63
C GLU A 119 23.11 -8.84 14.12
N ALA A 120 21.92 -9.27 14.55
CA ALA A 120 21.64 -9.78 15.89
C ALA A 120 21.91 -8.88 17.12
N LEU A 121 20.86 -8.19 17.58
CA LEU A 121 20.64 -7.97 19.02
C LEU A 121 19.33 -8.59 19.49
N THR A 122 19.44 -9.80 20.05
CA THR A 122 18.44 -10.36 20.96
C THR A 122 18.55 -9.70 22.34
N THR A 123 17.41 -9.38 22.95
CA THR A 123 17.32 -9.03 24.38
C THR A 123 17.59 -10.28 25.24
N PRO A 124 17.98 -10.18 26.54
CA PRO A 124 17.05 -9.79 27.61
C PRO A 124 17.66 -8.93 28.75
N ARG A 125 16.79 -8.37 29.61
CA ARG A 125 17.20 -7.66 30.84
C ARG A 125 16.23 -7.94 32.00
N VAL A 126 16.79 -8.13 33.20
CA VAL A 126 16.13 -8.29 34.52
C VAL A 126 15.36 -9.61 34.71
N GLY A 127 15.53 -10.41 35.77
CA GLY A 127 16.49 -10.35 36.88
C GLY A 127 15.89 -10.84 38.21
N THR A 128 16.69 -11.43 39.11
CA THR A 128 16.37 -11.53 40.55
C THR A 128 17.62 -11.90 41.37
N SER A 129 17.57 -11.65 42.69
CA SER A 129 18.69 -11.68 43.64
C SER A 129 18.74 -12.96 44.47
N VAL A 130 19.95 -13.37 44.95
CA VAL A 130 20.23 -13.82 46.34
C VAL A 130 21.74 -14.12 46.53
N ARG A 131 22.32 -13.67 47.67
CA ARG A 131 23.56 -14.09 48.43
C ARG A 131 24.72 -14.81 47.70
N GLY A 132 26.01 -14.53 47.94
CA GLY A 132 26.72 -13.64 48.89
C GLY A 132 28.09 -14.23 49.31
N LEU A 133 29.05 -13.38 49.76
CA LEU A 133 30.47 -13.70 50.13
C LEU A 133 31.35 -14.07 48.90
N GLY A 134 32.56 -13.60 48.61
CA GLY A 134 33.66 -12.79 49.19
C GLY A 134 34.91 -13.09 48.30
N ALA A 135 36.02 -12.36 48.20
CA ALA A 135 36.58 -11.19 48.88
C ALA A 135 37.63 -10.48 47.98
N SER A 136 38.16 -9.32 48.42
CA SER A 136 39.54 -8.75 48.28
C SER A 136 40.48 -9.12 47.10
N HIS A 137 41.35 -8.27 46.52
CA HIS A 137 41.66 -6.84 46.72
C HIS A 137 42.59 -6.29 45.59
N MET A 138 42.56 -4.96 45.43
CA MET A 138 43.64 -4.02 45.05
C MET A 138 44.56 -4.17 43.80
N ARG A 139 44.77 -2.98 43.21
CA ARG A 139 45.80 -2.58 42.24
C ARG A 139 47.21 -2.61 42.84
N HIS A 140 48.26 -2.65 42.02
CA HIS A 140 49.28 -1.58 41.96
C HIS A 140 50.27 -1.75 40.79
N SER A 141 50.80 -0.62 40.31
CA SER A 141 51.99 -0.55 39.44
C SER A 141 53.07 0.30 40.14
N THR A 142 54.32 -0.14 40.11
CA THR A 142 55.53 0.64 40.47
C THR A 142 56.74 0.14 39.69
N ALA A 143 57.80 0.94 39.62
CA ALA A 143 58.92 0.76 38.69
C ALA A 143 60.31 0.70 39.38
N SER A 144 61.34 0.41 38.57
CA SER A 144 62.75 0.83 38.71
C SER A 144 63.80 -0.15 39.27
N GLY A 145 65.03 -0.03 38.71
CA GLY A 145 66.26 -0.78 39.02
C GLY A 145 66.66 -1.79 37.92
N GLY A 146 67.84 -1.80 37.29
CA GLY A 146 68.98 -0.86 37.31
C GLY A 146 70.33 -1.49 37.72
N MET A 147 71.17 -1.97 36.77
CA MET A 147 72.63 -2.22 36.95
C MET A 147 73.37 -2.63 35.64
N GLY A 148 74.67 -2.31 35.50
CA GLY A 148 75.65 -2.97 34.59
C GLY A 148 75.81 -2.38 33.17
N ARG A 149 76.78 -1.48 32.89
CA ARG A 149 78.25 -1.63 32.66
C ARG A 149 78.70 -2.26 31.31
N GLN A 150 79.32 -1.40 30.48
CA GLN A 150 80.68 -1.52 29.86
C GLN A 150 80.94 -2.61 28.78
N SER A 151 81.71 -2.39 27.70
CA SER A 151 82.42 -1.20 27.16
C SER A 151 82.91 -1.43 25.71
N LEU A 152 83.03 -0.35 24.90
CA LEU A 152 84.12 0.08 23.98
C LEU A 152 84.92 -0.99 23.17
N ALA A 153 85.44 -0.76 21.94
CA ALA A 153 86.14 0.42 21.37
C ALA A 153 86.44 0.18 19.84
N VAL A 154 87.06 1.04 18.99
CA VAL A 154 87.31 2.51 18.90
C VAL A 154 87.92 2.87 17.51
N GLN A 155 87.36 3.87 16.79
CA GLN A 155 88.00 4.78 15.78
C GLN A 155 88.67 4.18 14.50
N SER A 156 88.87 4.87 13.37
CA SER A 156 89.27 6.29 13.14
C SER A 156 88.83 6.88 11.78
N THR A 157 88.92 8.20 11.66
CA THR A 157 88.67 9.07 10.47
C THR A 157 90.02 9.44 9.77
N PRO A 158 90.22 10.54 8.99
CA PRO A 158 89.35 11.42 8.16
C PRO A 158 89.93 11.74 6.74
N ASN A 159 89.19 12.45 5.86
CA ASN A 159 89.72 13.65 5.18
C ASN A 159 88.65 14.60 4.58
N GLN A 160 89.07 15.82 4.25
CA GLN A 160 88.29 16.99 3.78
C GLN A 160 88.18 17.03 2.22
N GLN A 161 87.63 18.01 1.48
CA GLN A 161 87.14 19.40 1.71
C GLN A 161 86.34 19.89 0.44
N ARG A 162 85.48 20.93 0.56
CA ARG A 162 85.04 21.88 -0.53
C ARG A 162 84.12 21.32 -1.67
N VAL A 163 83.32 22.09 -2.45
CA VAL A 163 82.83 23.50 -2.46
C VAL A 163 81.62 23.63 -3.44
N PHE A 164 80.63 24.48 -3.10
CA PHE A 164 79.59 25.15 -3.94
C PHE A 164 79.05 24.50 -5.25
N GLY A 165 77.72 24.42 -5.35
CA GLY A 165 76.98 24.24 -6.62
C GLY A 165 75.52 24.69 -6.47
N ARG A 166 75.02 25.53 -7.39
CA ARG A 166 73.70 26.20 -7.30
C ARG A 166 72.62 25.41 -8.05
N GLN A 167 71.43 25.34 -7.43
CA GLN A 167 70.11 25.66 -8.02
C GLN A 167 69.63 25.03 -9.35
N SER A 168 68.38 24.54 -9.27
CA SER A 168 67.27 24.80 -10.23
C SER A 168 66.78 23.67 -11.14
N LEU A 169 65.46 23.77 -11.37
CA LEU A 169 64.61 22.91 -12.16
C LEU A 169 64.96 22.97 -13.66
N ALA A 170 64.87 21.84 -14.34
CA ALA A 170 64.53 21.79 -15.76
C ALA A 170 63.69 20.52 -16.01
N HIS A 171 62.44 20.71 -16.41
CA HIS A 171 61.57 19.65 -16.92
C HIS A 171 61.94 19.47 -18.40
N ASN A 172 62.48 18.31 -18.79
CA ASN A 172 62.75 18.05 -20.20
C ASN A 172 62.35 16.63 -20.61
N THR A 173 61.58 16.56 -21.68
CA THR A 173 60.98 15.36 -22.24
C THR A 173 62.00 14.55 -23.03
N PHE A 174 62.73 13.68 -22.36
CA PHE A 174 63.40 12.54 -23.00
C PHE A 174 63.09 11.28 -22.19
N ARG A 175 62.51 10.28 -22.85
CA ARG A 175 62.32 8.94 -22.28
C ARG A 175 63.73 8.39 -22.02
N PRO A 176 64.12 8.09 -20.76
CA PRO A 176 65.37 7.39 -20.54
C PRO A 176 65.22 5.98 -21.13
N GLU A 177 66.17 5.56 -21.96
CA GLU A 177 66.31 4.12 -22.19
C GLU A 177 66.60 3.44 -20.84
N PRO A 178 66.05 2.24 -20.59
CA PRO A 178 66.39 1.50 -19.39
C PRO A 178 67.90 1.28 -19.35
N PRO A 179 68.57 1.49 -18.20
CA PRO A 179 70.01 1.28 -18.10
C PRO A 179 70.32 -0.16 -18.51
N ALA A 180 71.24 -0.33 -19.47
CA ALA A 180 71.57 -1.61 -20.09
C ALA A 180 71.68 -2.73 -19.03
N MET A 181 70.72 -3.65 -19.06
CA MET A 181 70.58 -4.64 -18.00
C MET A 181 71.71 -5.65 -18.11
N LYS A 182 72.73 -5.49 -17.27
CA LYS A 182 73.87 -6.39 -17.20
C LYS A 182 73.39 -7.83 -16.98
N ASP A 183 73.90 -8.76 -17.79
CA ASP A 183 73.49 -10.17 -17.73
C ASP A 183 73.61 -10.72 -16.30
N PRO A 184 72.48 -11.11 -15.65
CA PRO A 184 72.48 -11.61 -14.28
C PRO A 184 72.96 -13.06 -14.20
N ARG A 185 73.14 -13.76 -15.33
CA ARG A 185 73.54 -15.16 -15.35
C ARG A 185 75.02 -15.30 -14.97
N PRO A 186 75.38 -16.25 -14.10
CA PRO A 186 76.75 -16.45 -13.67
C PRO A 186 77.57 -17.23 -14.73
N LEU A 187 77.73 -16.68 -15.95
CA LEU A 187 78.42 -17.33 -17.10
C LEU A 187 79.89 -17.74 -16.79
N ARG A 188 80.50 -17.10 -15.79
CA ARG A 188 81.84 -17.44 -15.28
C ARG A 188 81.88 -18.65 -14.34
N ASN A 189 80.75 -19.07 -13.77
CA ASN A 189 80.67 -20.23 -12.89
C ASN A 189 80.67 -21.52 -13.72
N GLY A 190 81.66 -22.40 -13.48
CA GLY A 190 81.81 -23.66 -14.22
C GLY A 190 80.63 -24.62 -14.06
N ALA A 191 79.98 -24.66 -12.89
CA ALA A 191 78.82 -25.53 -12.66
C ALA A 191 77.60 -25.07 -13.48
N PHE A 192 77.35 -23.75 -13.53
CA PHE A 192 76.26 -23.18 -14.33
C PHE A 192 76.53 -23.35 -15.83
N ARG A 193 77.78 -23.17 -16.27
CA ARG A 193 78.19 -23.44 -17.65
C ARG A 193 77.97 -24.91 -18.05
N GLY A 194 78.35 -25.86 -17.20
CA GLY A 194 78.14 -27.29 -17.47
C GLY A 194 76.66 -27.65 -17.64
N GLN A 195 75.76 -26.97 -16.92
CA GLN A 195 74.30 -27.12 -17.13
C GLN A 195 73.84 -26.56 -18.48
N MET A 196 74.35 -25.39 -18.89
CA MET A 196 74.06 -24.80 -20.20
C MET A 196 74.61 -25.66 -21.35
N GLU A 197 75.82 -26.19 -21.22
CA GLU A 197 76.42 -27.13 -22.19
C GLU A 197 75.58 -28.40 -22.30
N ALA A 198 75.19 -29.02 -21.17
CA ALA A 198 74.35 -30.20 -21.17
C ALA A 198 72.98 -29.95 -21.85
N ASN A 199 72.34 -28.80 -21.58
CA ASN A 199 71.05 -28.44 -22.16
C ASN A 199 71.12 -28.23 -23.68
N VAL A 200 72.08 -27.42 -24.16
CA VAL A 200 72.26 -27.18 -25.60
C VAL A 200 72.64 -28.48 -26.32
N LYS A 201 73.50 -29.30 -25.72
CA LYS A 201 73.88 -30.61 -26.26
C LYS A 201 72.68 -31.54 -26.43
N ASP A 202 71.90 -31.73 -25.37
CA ASP A 202 70.74 -32.62 -25.35
C ASP A 202 69.69 -32.19 -26.38
N PHE A 203 69.40 -30.89 -26.48
CA PHE A 203 68.51 -30.34 -27.51
C PHE A 203 69.03 -30.61 -28.94
N VAL A 204 70.30 -30.29 -29.20
CA VAL A 204 70.94 -30.41 -30.51
C VAL A 204 71.03 -31.88 -30.96
N GLU A 205 71.30 -32.81 -30.04
CA GLU A 205 71.30 -34.26 -30.30
C GLU A 205 69.88 -34.80 -30.53
N LYS A 206 68.88 -34.38 -29.74
CA LYS A 206 67.47 -34.78 -29.90
C LYS A 206 66.86 -34.29 -31.22
N THR A 207 67.25 -33.11 -31.69
CA THR A 207 66.76 -32.51 -32.94
C THR A 207 67.53 -32.97 -34.19
N GLY A 208 68.41 -33.98 -34.06
CA GLY A 208 69.04 -34.64 -35.21
C GLY A 208 70.21 -33.86 -35.84
N PHE A 209 70.88 -32.99 -35.09
CA PHE A 209 72.06 -32.27 -35.58
C PHE A 209 73.17 -33.23 -36.00
N THR A 210 73.76 -32.98 -37.18
CA THR A 210 74.88 -33.76 -37.69
C THR A 210 76.04 -32.85 -38.07
N MET A 211 77.24 -33.19 -37.57
CA MET A 211 78.48 -32.49 -37.91
C MET A 211 79.66 -33.46 -37.85
N ALA A 212 80.56 -33.36 -38.82
CA ALA A 212 81.81 -34.14 -38.81
C ALA A 212 82.64 -33.82 -37.55
N GLY A 213 82.93 -34.85 -36.74
CA GLY A 213 83.65 -34.69 -35.47
C GLY A 213 82.80 -34.22 -34.28
N TRP A 214 81.47 -34.32 -34.34
CA TRP A 214 80.63 -34.09 -33.17
C TRP A 214 80.91 -35.14 -32.08
N THR A 215 81.33 -34.68 -30.89
CA THR A 215 81.57 -35.52 -29.71
C THR A 215 81.27 -34.74 -28.44
N ASN A 216 81.15 -35.42 -27.29
CA ASN A 216 80.96 -34.78 -25.98
C ASN A 216 82.00 -33.68 -25.65
N LYS A 217 83.20 -33.72 -26.24
CA LYS A 217 84.26 -32.71 -26.03
C LYS A 217 84.06 -31.46 -26.90
N THR A 218 83.36 -31.60 -28.03
CA THR A 218 83.18 -30.54 -29.04
C THR A 218 82.32 -29.38 -28.54
N ILE A 219 81.50 -29.57 -27.50
CA ILE A 219 80.67 -28.49 -26.94
C ILE A 219 81.35 -27.69 -25.80
N HIS A 220 82.31 -28.28 -25.09
CA HIS A 220 83.04 -27.58 -24.02
C HIS A 220 84.00 -26.52 -24.60
N GLU A 221 84.63 -26.83 -25.73
CA GLU A 221 85.51 -25.94 -26.51
C GLU A 221 85.20 -26.07 -28.00
N PRO A 222 84.12 -25.43 -28.52
CA PRO A 222 83.73 -25.55 -29.91
C PRO A 222 84.65 -24.78 -30.84
N THR A 223 84.87 -25.33 -32.04
CA THR A 223 85.47 -24.54 -33.13
C THR A 223 84.50 -23.46 -33.60
N GLN A 224 85.00 -22.41 -34.26
CA GLN A 224 84.16 -21.38 -34.87
C GLN A 224 83.10 -21.99 -35.82
N GLN A 225 83.48 -23.02 -36.58
CA GLN A 225 82.55 -23.73 -37.47
C GLN A 225 81.49 -24.52 -36.70
N ALA A 226 81.83 -25.11 -35.55
CA ALA A 226 80.87 -25.79 -34.68
C ALA A 226 79.85 -24.80 -34.10
N PHE A 227 80.30 -23.63 -33.64
CA PHE A 227 79.39 -22.56 -33.20
C PHE A 227 78.44 -22.12 -34.31
N VAL A 228 78.95 -21.84 -35.52
CA VAL A 228 78.13 -21.43 -36.68
C VAL A 228 77.05 -22.46 -36.99
N ASN A 229 77.42 -23.75 -37.03
CA ASN A 229 76.48 -24.82 -37.34
C ASN A 229 75.46 -25.04 -36.22
N MET A 230 75.89 -25.03 -34.94
CA MET A 230 74.98 -25.11 -33.79
C MET A 230 73.98 -23.95 -33.77
N PHE A 231 74.43 -22.71 -34.02
CA PHE A 231 73.54 -21.55 -34.06
C PHE A 231 72.49 -21.67 -35.17
N ARG A 232 72.89 -22.06 -36.38
CA ARG A 232 71.96 -22.27 -37.50
C ARG A 232 70.91 -23.32 -37.16
N HIS A 233 71.34 -24.45 -36.64
CA HIS A 233 70.47 -25.56 -36.24
C HIS A 233 69.48 -25.13 -35.14
N VAL A 234 69.99 -24.56 -34.05
CA VAL A 234 69.16 -24.07 -32.93
C VAL A 234 68.17 -23.00 -33.41
N TYR A 235 68.58 -22.03 -34.23
CA TYR A 235 67.70 -20.98 -34.71
C TYR A 235 66.57 -21.51 -35.62
N THR A 236 66.90 -22.38 -36.57
CA THR A 236 65.91 -22.97 -37.48
C THR A 236 64.93 -23.90 -36.75
N HIS A 237 65.36 -24.61 -35.71
CA HIS A 237 64.47 -25.47 -34.91
C HIS A 237 63.68 -24.73 -33.83
N CYS A 238 64.19 -23.65 -33.25
CA CYS A 238 63.55 -22.93 -32.14
C CYS A 238 62.75 -21.69 -32.54
N VAL A 239 63.04 -21.07 -33.69
CA VAL A 239 62.53 -19.72 -34.03
C VAL A 239 61.83 -19.70 -35.39
N ASP A 240 62.51 -20.07 -36.47
CA ASP A 240 61.95 -20.02 -37.83
C ASP A 240 62.45 -21.19 -38.70
N PRO A 241 61.61 -22.22 -38.91
CA PRO A 241 61.91 -23.36 -39.78
C PRO A 241 62.22 -23.01 -41.24
N ASN A 242 61.78 -21.84 -41.72
CA ASN A 242 61.95 -21.42 -43.11
C ASN A 242 63.14 -20.48 -43.33
N TYR A 243 63.84 -20.07 -42.27
CA TYR A 243 64.92 -19.09 -42.35
C TYR A 243 66.13 -19.60 -43.17
N ARG A 244 66.61 -18.78 -44.11
CA ARG A 244 67.75 -19.09 -44.99
C ARG A 244 68.94 -18.17 -44.76
N PHE A 245 69.87 -18.63 -43.92
CA PHE A 245 71.15 -17.98 -43.64
C PHE A 245 71.96 -17.66 -44.89
N GLY A 246 72.53 -16.46 -44.95
CA GLY A 246 73.41 -15.97 -46.01
C GLY A 246 72.70 -15.46 -47.26
N SER A 247 71.37 -15.39 -47.27
CA SER A 247 70.57 -14.92 -48.41
C SER A 247 70.82 -13.46 -48.79
N GLU A 248 71.19 -12.61 -47.83
CA GLU A 248 71.40 -11.16 -48.03
C GLU A 248 72.88 -10.75 -48.20
N ALA A 249 73.80 -11.70 -48.41
CA ALA A 249 75.24 -11.48 -48.53
C ALA A 249 75.92 -10.75 -47.34
N LYS A 250 75.23 -10.61 -46.20
CA LYS A 250 75.78 -10.09 -44.92
C LYS A 250 76.81 -11.06 -44.33
N LYS A 251 77.70 -10.56 -43.47
CA LYS A 251 78.59 -11.44 -42.69
C LYS A 251 77.78 -12.17 -41.62
N PHE A 252 78.11 -13.43 -41.36
CA PHE A 252 77.37 -14.27 -40.41
C PHE A 252 77.25 -13.63 -39.02
N GLU A 253 78.27 -12.92 -38.55
CA GLU A 253 78.22 -12.25 -37.25
C GLU A 253 77.24 -11.06 -37.21
N GLU A 254 77.01 -10.40 -38.35
CA GLU A 254 76.05 -9.30 -38.47
C GLU A 254 74.62 -9.85 -38.59
N GLU A 255 74.45 -10.96 -39.31
CA GLU A 255 73.22 -11.74 -39.40
C GLU A 255 72.79 -12.27 -38.02
N VAL A 256 73.71 -12.87 -37.24
CA VAL A 256 73.45 -13.29 -35.86
C VAL A 256 72.99 -12.11 -34.98
N ILE A 257 73.69 -10.97 -35.00
CA ILE A 257 73.30 -9.80 -34.18
C ILE A 257 71.91 -9.29 -34.56
N MET A 258 71.58 -9.28 -35.86
CA MET A 258 70.26 -8.90 -36.36
C MET A 258 69.17 -9.85 -35.83
N LEU A 259 69.34 -11.15 -36.04
CA LEU A 259 68.38 -12.18 -35.59
C LEU A 259 68.18 -12.16 -34.08
N MET A 260 69.24 -11.92 -33.29
CA MET A 260 69.13 -11.78 -31.84
C MET A 260 68.37 -10.51 -31.41
N LYS A 261 68.37 -9.44 -32.22
CA LYS A 261 67.52 -8.25 -31.98
C LYS A 261 66.06 -8.54 -32.30
N ASP A 262 65.80 -9.25 -33.40
CA ASP A 262 64.44 -9.55 -33.86
C ASP A 262 63.69 -10.46 -32.87
N VAL A 263 64.38 -11.48 -32.31
CA VAL A 263 63.85 -12.30 -31.19
C VAL A 263 63.90 -11.61 -29.82
N LYS A 264 64.30 -10.33 -29.77
CA LYS A 264 64.37 -9.48 -28.57
C LYS A 264 65.22 -10.09 -27.43
N TYR A 265 66.39 -10.63 -27.78
CA TYR A 265 67.33 -11.15 -26.78
C TYR A 265 67.77 -10.04 -25.80
N PRO A 266 67.63 -10.23 -24.47
CA PRO A 266 67.88 -9.15 -23.51
C PRO A 266 69.33 -8.65 -23.44
N PHE A 267 70.30 -9.42 -23.93
CA PHE A 267 71.74 -9.14 -23.78
C PHE A 267 72.46 -9.00 -25.13
N VAL A 268 71.78 -8.44 -26.14
CA VAL A 268 72.39 -8.19 -27.46
C VAL A 268 73.62 -7.28 -27.39
N ASP A 269 73.65 -6.29 -26.49
CA ASP A 269 74.77 -5.36 -26.42
C ASP A 269 76.09 -6.03 -25.97
N ASP A 270 75.99 -7.19 -25.30
CA ASP A 270 77.13 -8.06 -25.00
C ASP A 270 77.56 -8.95 -26.19
N LEU A 271 76.79 -8.99 -27.29
CA LEU A 271 77.13 -9.69 -28.53
C LEU A 271 77.78 -8.72 -29.53
N SER A 272 79.08 -8.50 -29.38
CA SER A 272 79.85 -7.75 -30.39
C SER A 272 80.34 -8.65 -31.53
N LYS A 273 80.49 -8.06 -32.72
CA LYS A 273 81.05 -8.73 -33.92
C LYS A 273 82.37 -9.45 -33.63
N THR A 274 83.25 -8.82 -32.84
CA THR A 274 84.54 -9.40 -32.41
C THR A 274 84.36 -10.63 -31.50
N ARG A 275 83.34 -10.64 -30.64
CA ARG A 275 83.03 -11.83 -29.81
C ARG A 275 82.53 -12.98 -30.67
N LEU A 276 81.67 -12.70 -31.65
CA LEU A 276 81.08 -13.69 -32.56
C LEU A 276 82.06 -14.25 -33.61
N THR A 277 83.02 -13.45 -34.10
CA THR A 277 84.06 -13.90 -35.05
C THR A 277 85.05 -14.89 -34.39
N SER A 278 85.05 -14.99 -33.07
CA SER A 278 85.88 -15.92 -32.29
C SER A 278 85.08 -16.48 -31.10
N ALA A 279 83.87 -16.97 -31.41
CA ALA A 279 82.89 -17.48 -30.46
C ALA A 279 83.41 -18.70 -29.68
N GLY A 280 84.26 -19.53 -30.30
CA GLY A 280 84.89 -20.70 -29.68
C GLY A 280 86.03 -20.39 -28.69
N SER A 281 86.41 -19.12 -28.51
CA SER A 281 87.51 -18.76 -27.60
C SER A 281 87.08 -18.78 -26.13
N GLN A 282 88.00 -19.14 -25.23
CA GLN A 282 87.72 -19.36 -23.80
C GLN A 282 87.05 -18.16 -23.08
N GLN A 283 87.25 -16.93 -23.56
CA GLN A 283 86.63 -15.72 -22.99
C GLN A 283 85.25 -15.40 -23.60
N ASN A 284 85.01 -15.76 -24.88
CA ASN A 284 83.78 -15.43 -25.60
C ASN A 284 82.75 -16.57 -25.54
N TRP A 285 83.21 -17.82 -25.48
CA TRP A 285 82.36 -19.01 -25.47
C TRP A 285 81.26 -18.97 -24.39
N PRO A 286 81.51 -18.55 -23.13
CA PRO A 286 80.45 -18.47 -22.12
C PRO A 286 79.30 -17.53 -22.49
N ILE A 287 79.56 -16.49 -23.29
CA ILE A 287 78.56 -15.51 -23.77
C ILE A 287 77.79 -16.10 -24.95
N CYS A 288 78.49 -16.70 -25.91
CA CYS A 288 77.89 -17.35 -27.07
C CYS A 288 77.06 -18.59 -26.70
N LEU A 289 77.52 -19.38 -25.73
CA LEU A 289 76.76 -20.48 -25.13
C LEU A 289 75.57 -19.96 -24.33
N GLY A 290 75.71 -18.85 -23.58
CA GLY A 290 74.59 -18.20 -22.90
C GLY A 290 73.49 -17.76 -23.87
N MET A 291 73.87 -17.27 -25.05
CA MET A 291 72.93 -16.98 -26.13
C MET A 291 72.26 -18.25 -26.66
N LEU A 292 73.02 -19.32 -26.97
CA LEU A 292 72.46 -20.59 -27.46
C LEU A 292 71.51 -21.25 -26.45
N ASP A 293 71.91 -21.36 -25.18
CA ASP A 293 71.09 -21.93 -24.11
C ASP A 293 69.80 -21.12 -23.89
N TRP A 294 69.84 -19.80 -24.07
CA TRP A 294 68.64 -18.96 -24.02
C TRP A 294 67.69 -19.24 -25.19
N ILE A 295 68.19 -19.37 -26.43
CA ILE A 295 67.33 -19.71 -27.59
C ILE A 295 66.74 -21.11 -27.41
N VAL A 296 67.53 -22.08 -26.94
CA VAL A 296 67.06 -23.45 -26.65
C VAL A 296 65.94 -23.42 -25.61
N ARG A 297 66.14 -22.76 -24.46
CA ARG A 297 65.11 -22.63 -23.42
C ARG A 297 63.86 -21.90 -23.91
N LEU A 298 64.04 -20.86 -24.72
CA LEU A 298 62.92 -20.11 -25.30
C LEU A 298 62.13 -21.00 -26.26
N GLY A 299 62.80 -21.72 -27.16
CA GLY A 299 62.16 -22.62 -28.12
C GLY A 299 61.47 -23.81 -27.47
N THR A 300 62.06 -24.41 -26.43
CA THR A 300 61.39 -25.49 -25.68
C THR A 300 60.16 -24.99 -24.95
N HIS A 301 60.25 -23.85 -24.24
CA HIS A 301 59.06 -23.30 -23.57
C HIS A 301 58.01 -22.77 -24.56
N ALA A 302 58.40 -22.23 -25.71
CA ALA A 302 57.46 -21.84 -26.76
C ALA A 302 56.73 -23.05 -27.35
N ALA A 303 57.42 -24.20 -27.49
CA ALA A 303 56.79 -25.45 -27.90
C ALA A 303 55.82 -25.99 -26.83
N ASP A 304 56.15 -25.85 -25.54
CA ASP A 304 55.24 -26.22 -24.43
C ASP A 304 53.98 -25.35 -24.38
N ILE A 305 54.11 -24.05 -24.70
CA ILE A 305 52.98 -23.09 -24.74
C ILE A 305 52.11 -23.30 -26.00
N GLY A 306 52.70 -23.79 -27.08
CA GLY A 306 52.04 -24.02 -28.37
C GLY A 306 51.97 -22.77 -29.26
N CYS A 307 51.79 -23.00 -30.55
CA CYS A 307 51.66 -21.94 -31.56
C CYS A 307 50.19 -21.64 -31.83
N GLY A 308 49.67 -20.55 -31.26
CA GLY A 308 48.31 -20.06 -31.51
C GLY A 308 48.09 -18.69 -30.89
N PRO A 309 46.91 -18.07 -31.11
CA PRO A 309 46.43 -17.05 -30.19
C PRO A 309 46.46 -17.62 -28.77
N LEU A 310 46.84 -16.83 -27.76
CA LEU A 310 46.54 -17.20 -26.37
C LEU A 310 45.05 -17.54 -26.33
N GLN A 311 44.73 -18.72 -25.79
CA GLN A 311 43.36 -19.18 -25.59
C GLN A 311 42.58 -18.02 -24.97
N ARG A 312 41.69 -17.42 -25.76
CA ARG A 312 40.88 -16.32 -25.26
C ARG A 312 39.83 -16.94 -24.35
N ASP A 313 39.56 -16.26 -23.24
CA ASP A 313 38.39 -16.52 -22.41
C ASP A 313 37.12 -16.02 -23.12
N ASP A 314 36.97 -16.34 -24.41
CA ASP A 314 35.79 -16.06 -25.22
C ASP A 314 34.78 -17.20 -24.95
N GLU A 315 33.49 -16.87 -24.92
CA GLU A 315 32.40 -17.82 -24.66
C GLU A 315 32.46 -19.02 -25.63
N GLU A 316 32.16 -20.23 -25.15
CA GLU A 316 32.39 -21.51 -25.87
C GLU A 316 31.82 -21.55 -27.30
N ASP A 317 30.73 -20.82 -27.55
CA ASP A 317 30.10 -20.72 -28.87
C ASP A 317 30.98 -20.02 -29.91
N ASN A 318 31.93 -19.18 -29.49
CA ASN A 318 32.88 -18.52 -30.38
C ASN A 318 33.87 -19.51 -31.01
N ASP A 319 34.34 -20.54 -30.29
CA ASP A 319 35.23 -21.56 -30.86
C ASP A 319 34.51 -22.36 -31.96
N LEU A 320 33.26 -22.77 -31.68
CA LEU A 320 32.41 -23.46 -32.66
C LEU A 320 32.15 -22.57 -33.90
N PHE A 321 31.82 -21.30 -33.69
CA PHE A 321 31.61 -20.34 -34.77
C PHE A 321 32.88 -20.08 -35.59
N TYR A 322 34.03 -19.90 -34.95
CA TYR A 322 35.31 -19.70 -35.64
C TYR A 322 35.77 -20.95 -36.39
N ARG A 323 35.50 -22.15 -35.86
CA ARG A 323 35.77 -23.43 -36.55
C ARG A 323 34.90 -23.60 -37.80
N TYR A 324 33.61 -23.26 -37.72
CA TYR A 324 32.72 -23.18 -38.88
C TYR A 324 33.24 -22.15 -39.90
N LEU A 325 33.50 -20.92 -39.44
CA LEU A 325 33.97 -19.82 -40.29
C LEU A 325 35.29 -20.15 -41.00
N TRP A 326 36.23 -20.82 -40.33
CA TRP A 326 37.50 -21.24 -40.93
C TRP A 326 37.31 -22.28 -42.05
N ARG A 327 36.38 -23.23 -41.89
CA ARG A 327 36.05 -24.22 -42.93
C ARG A 327 35.39 -23.56 -44.14
N CYS A 328 34.39 -22.70 -43.91
CA CYS A 328 33.77 -21.89 -44.97
C CYS A 328 34.80 -20.99 -45.67
N TYR A 329 35.72 -20.37 -44.92
CA TYR A 329 36.78 -19.54 -45.49
C TYR A 329 37.80 -20.34 -46.32
N SER A 330 38.07 -21.59 -45.94
CA SER A 330 38.93 -22.50 -46.71
C SER A 330 38.26 -22.93 -48.02
N LYS A 331 36.94 -23.19 -48.04
CA LYS A 331 36.16 -23.47 -49.26
C LYS A 331 35.97 -22.22 -50.13
N PHE A 332 35.78 -21.05 -49.53
CA PHE A 332 35.75 -19.75 -50.23
C PHE A 332 37.05 -19.49 -51.02
N TRP A 333 38.23 -19.79 -50.43
CA TRP A 333 39.51 -19.73 -51.14
C TRP A 333 39.67 -20.74 -52.29
N GLN A 334 38.80 -21.73 -52.38
CA GLN A 334 38.71 -22.69 -53.49
C GLN A 334 37.69 -22.26 -54.57
N GLY A 335 36.96 -21.15 -54.35
CA GLY A 335 35.99 -20.59 -55.28
C GLY A 335 34.54 -21.04 -55.05
N GLU A 336 34.23 -21.62 -53.89
CA GLU A 336 32.86 -21.96 -53.50
C GLU A 336 32.18 -20.80 -52.76
N ASP A 337 30.96 -20.43 -53.16
CA ASP A 337 30.17 -19.34 -52.55
C ASP A 337 29.03 -19.84 -51.62
N THR A 338 28.82 -21.16 -51.51
CA THR A 338 27.73 -21.77 -50.72
C THR A 338 28.22 -22.95 -49.89
N PHE A 339 27.90 -22.97 -48.59
CA PHE A 339 28.44 -23.95 -47.62
C PHE A 339 27.32 -24.71 -46.87
N PRO A 340 26.50 -25.52 -47.56
CA PRO A 340 25.39 -26.23 -46.93
C PRO A 340 25.86 -27.30 -45.93
N GLU A 341 26.93 -28.04 -46.26
CA GLU A 341 27.47 -29.12 -45.41
C GLU A 341 27.96 -28.60 -44.06
N GLU A 342 28.77 -27.52 -44.07
CA GLU A 342 29.24 -26.86 -42.86
C GLU A 342 28.09 -26.29 -42.02
N TYR A 343 27.04 -25.80 -42.67
CA TYR A 343 25.87 -25.24 -41.97
C TYR A 343 25.02 -26.34 -41.32
N ASP A 344 24.83 -27.48 -41.98
CA ASP A 344 24.12 -28.64 -41.43
C ASP A 344 24.92 -29.28 -40.28
N GLU A 345 26.26 -29.37 -40.37
CA GLU A 345 27.12 -29.77 -39.25
C GLU A 345 26.97 -28.82 -38.05
N LEU A 346 27.03 -27.50 -38.27
CA LEU A 346 26.88 -26.50 -37.21
C LEU A 346 25.49 -26.58 -36.55
N ARG A 347 24.46 -26.75 -37.38
CA ARG A 347 23.07 -26.88 -36.94
C ARG A 347 22.86 -28.12 -36.08
N ALA A 348 23.41 -29.27 -36.47
CA ALA A 348 23.28 -30.50 -35.68
C ALA A 348 23.86 -30.36 -34.26
N ILE A 349 24.99 -29.66 -34.12
CA ILE A 349 25.62 -29.38 -32.83
C ILE A 349 24.76 -28.45 -31.97
N TYR A 350 24.17 -27.40 -32.57
CA TYR A 350 23.24 -26.53 -31.84
C TYR A 350 21.94 -27.24 -31.47
N ASP A 351 21.37 -28.07 -32.35
CA ASP A 351 20.16 -28.83 -32.06
C ASP A 351 20.40 -29.85 -30.91
N GLU A 352 21.57 -30.48 -30.85
CA GLU A 352 21.98 -31.33 -29.70
C GLU A 352 22.14 -30.51 -28.40
N ARG A 353 22.83 -29.36 -28.44
CA ARG A 353 22.99 -28.47 -27.28
C ARG A 353 21.64 -27.96 -26.77
N MET A 354 20.75 -27.56 -27.68
CA MET A 354 19.40 -27.09 -27.35
C MET A 354 18.52 -28.19 -26.74
N GLU A 355 18.62 -29.43 -27.22
CA GLU A 355 17.91 -30.55 -26.63
C GLU A 355 18.46 -30.91 -25.25
N GLY A 356 19.78 -30.80 -25.05
CA GLY A 356 20.39 -30.89 -23.71
C GLY A 356 19.84 -29.86 -22.74
N LEU A 357 19.80 -28.58 -23.14
CA LEU A 357 19.26 -27.48 -22.34
C LEU A 357 17.76 -27.66 -22.03
N ARG A 358 16.95 -28.12 -22.98
CA ARG A 358 15.53 -28.45 -22.74
C ARG A 358 15.37 -29.57 -21.72
N ASN A 359 16.21 -30.61 -21.79
CA ASN A 359 16.14 -31.71 -20.84
C ASN A 359 16.49 -31.23 -19.42
N GLU A 360 17.48 -30.34 -19.27
CA GLU A 360 17.83 -29.69 -18.01
C GLU A 360 16.70 -28.77 -17.51
N GLU A 361 16.12 -27.93 -18.37
CA GLU A 361 14.96 -27.08 -18.07
C GLU A 361 13.78 -27.93 -17.54
N THR A 362 13.38 -28.99 -18.25
CA THR A 362 12.29 -29.87 -17.76
C THR A 362 12.67 -30.70 -16.54
N ALA A 363 13.95 -30.80 -16.17
CA ALA A 363 14.39 -31.45 -14.93
C ALA A 363 14.26 -30.47 -13.75
N LEU A 364 14.68 -29.22 -13.94
CA LEU A 364 14.55 -28.12 -13.00
C LEU A 364 13.07 -27.79 -12.73
N GLU A 365 12.22 -27.75 -13.75
CA GLU A 365 10.75 -27.59 -13.57
C GLU A 365 10.16 -28.68 -12.67
N LYS A 366 10.58 -29.94 -12.87
CA LYS A 366 10.13 -31.08 -12.04
C LYS A 366 10.72 -31.05 -10.64
N GLU A 367 11.86 -30.39 -10.42
CA GLU A 367 12.44 -30.20 -9.10
C GLU A 367 11.74 -29.06 -8.36
N SER A 368 11.51 -27.92 -9.02
CA SER A 368 10.68 -26.82 -8.49
C SER A 368 9.31 -27.33 -8.08
N ALA A 369 8.59 -28.04 -8.97
CA ALA A 369 7.27 -28.56 -8.66
C ALA A 369 7.23 -29.56 -7.49
N LYS A 370 8.35 -30.25 -7.19
CA LYS A 370 8.46 -31.09 -5.98
C LYS A 370 8.71 -30.25 -4.74
N LEU A 371 9.60 -29.25 -4.84
CA LEU A 371 9.89 -28.33 -3.74
C LEU A 371 8.65 -27.50 -3.38
N ASP A 372 7.84 -27.08 -4.36
CA ASP A 372 6.57 -26.40 -4.14
C ASP A 372 5.56 -27.29 -3.39
N VAL A 373 5.52 -28.59 -3.71
CA VAL A 373 4.68 -29.58 -2.98
C VAL A 373 5.21 -29.83 -1.57
N GLU A 374 6.53 -30.02 -1.39
CA GLU A 374 7.14 -30.19 -0.07
C GLU A 374 6.97 -28.94 0.81
N LEU A 375 7.06 -27.74 0.22
CA LEU A 375 6.81 -26.48 0.88
C LEU A 375 5.34 -26.36 1.29
N LEU A 376 4.38 -26.73 0.43
CA LEU A 376 2.95 -26.81 0.79
C LEU A 376 2.68 -27.84 1.90
N GLU A 377 3.38 -28.98 1.93
CA GLU A 377 3.29 -29.98 3.01
C GLU A 377 3.89 -29.49 4.33
N LEU A 378 4.90 -28.60 4.29
CA LEU A 378 5.52 -27.97 5.46
C LEU A 378 4.77 -26.73 5.96
N GLU A 379 4.12 -25.98 5.06
CA GLU A 379 3.23 -24.85 5.37
C GLU A 379 1.84 -25.32 5.83
N ALA A 380 1.41 -26.52 5.44
CA ALA A 380 0.24 -27.17 6.01
C ALA A 380 0.40 -27.23 7.54
N GLU A 381 -0.59 -26.68 8.26
CA GLU A 381 -0.45 -26.44 9.70
C GLU A 381 -0.12 -27.74 10.43
N SER A 382 1.03 -27.75 11.12
CA SER A 382 1.46 -28.88 11.96
C SER A 382 0.29 -29.36 12.81
N PRO A 383 -0.04 -30.67 12.83
CA PRO A 383 -1.22 -31.18 13.54
C PRO A 383 -1.28 -30.74 15.01
N LEU A 384 -0.12 -30.50 15.64
CA LEU A 384 -0.01 -29.97 16.99
C LEU A 384 -0.55 -28.53 17.13
N VAL A 385 -0.35 -27.67 16.13
CA VAL A 385 -0.85 -26.29 16.12
C VAL A 385 -2.37 -26.25 15.91
N HIS A 386 -2.89 -27.15 15.07
CA HIS A 386 -4.33 -27.33 14.90
C HIS A 386 -5.01 -27.76 16.21
N GLU A 387 -4.51 -28.82 16.84
CA GLU A 387 -4.98 -29.32 18.14
C GLU A 387 -4.84 -28.28 19.27
N GLN A 388 -3.77 -27.48 19.27
CA GLN A 388 -3.60 -26.39 20.24
C GLN A 388 -4.68 -25.31 20.08
N ARG A 389 -5.05 -24.93 18.85
CA ARG A 389 -6.16 -23.99 18.62
C ARG A 389 -7.51 -24.60 19.00
N GLU A 390 -7.75 -25.88 18.71
CA GLU A 390 -8.97 -26.55 19.16
C GLU A 390 -9.07 -26.57 20.69
N ASP A 391 -7.99 -26.89 21.41
CA ASP A 391 -7.99 -26.85 22.89
C ASP A 391 -8.18 -25.42 23.42
N GLU A 392 -7.56 -24.39 22.83
CA GLU A 392 -7.82 -22.98 23.20
C GLU A 392 -9.30 -22.59 23.00
N ILE A 393 -9.90 -22.98 21.88
CA ILE A 393 -11.32 -22.74 21.58
C ILE A 393 -12.20 -23.46 22.61
N LEU A 394 -11.96 -24.75 22.86
CA LEU A 394 -12.72 -25.57 23.81
C LEU A 394 -12.56 -25.09 25.25
N GLN A 395 -11.37 -24.64 25.66
CA GLN A 395 -11.16 -23.99 26.95
C GLN A 395 -11.95 -22.68 27.05
N SER A 396 -11.97 -21.86 25.99
CA SER A 396 -12.74 -20.62 25.95
C SER A 396 -14.26 -20.89 26.07
N ASP A 397 -14.77 -21.92 25.39
CA ASP A 397 -16.18 -22.29 25.42
C ASP A 397 -16.57 -22.91 26.77
N LYS A 398 -15.71 -23.76 27.34
CA LYS A 398 -15.89 -24.28 28.71
C LYS A 398 -15.99 -23.15 29.74
N ALA A 399 -15.17 -22.11 29.60
CA ALA A 399 -15.25 -20.92 30.45
C ALA A 399 -16.56 -20.13 30.25
N LYS A 400 -17.00 -19.93 28.99
CA LYS A 400 -18.30 -19.31 28.66
C LYS A 400 -19.47 -20.10 29.24
N PHE A 401 -19.45 -21.43 29.14
CA PHE A 401 -20.50 -22.30 29.68
C PHE A 401 -20.52 -22.33 31.22
N SER A 402 -19.36 -22.36 31.89
CA SER A 402 -19.31 -22.24 33.36
C SER A 402 -19.91 -20.91 33.81
N LYS A 403 -19.48 -19.80 33.19
CA LYS A 403 -20.00 -18.46 33.47
C LYS A 403 -21.50 -18.36 33.24
N TYR A 404 -22.02 -18.90 32.12
CA TYR A 404 -23.45 -18.94 31.86
C TYR A 404 -24.22 -19.77 32.89
N ASN A 405 -23.67 -20.92 33.31
CA ASN A 405 -24.30 -21.78 34.30
C ASN A 405 -24.34 -21.11 35.70
N GLU A 406 -23.26 -20.45 36.10
CA GLU A 406 -23.15 -19.76 37.39
C GLU A 406 -23.97 -18.44 37.41
N GLU A 407 -23.75 -17.55 36.45
CA GLU A 407 -24.38 -16.21 36.46
C GLU A 407 -25.85 -16.25 36.01
N VAL A 408 -26.20 -17.07 35.02
CA VAL A 408 -27.54 -17.07 34.42
C VAL A 408 -28.39 -18.20 34.96
N LEU A 409 -27.94 -19.46 34.88
CA LEU A 409 -28.77 -20.60 35.28
C LEU A 409 -28.95 -20.69 36.80
N ALA A 410 -27.89 -20.60 37.61
CA ALA A 410 -28.00 -20.69 39.06
C ALA A 410 -28.78 -19.52 39.65
N THR A 411 -28.53 -18.27 39.23
CA THR A 411 -29.30 -17.11 39.72
C THR A 411 -30.76 -17.13 39.26
N ARG A 412 -31.06 -17.68 38.07
CA ARG A 412 -32.44 -17.90 37.61
C ARG A 412 -33.13 -19.02 38.39
N LEU A 413 -32.41 -20.10 38.71
CA LEU A 413 -32.90 -21.19 39.55
C LEU A 413 -33.24 -20.68 40.96
N GLU A 414 -32.36 -19.89 41.57
CA GLU A 414 -32.58 -19.27 42.88
C GLU A 414 -33.78 -18.32 42.84
N LYS A 415 -33.86 -17.42 41.85
CA LYS A 415 -35.03 -16.54 41.66
C LYS A 415 -36.33 -17.33 41.50
N LEU A 416 -36.33 -18.40 40.72
CA LEU A 416 -37.49 -19.28 40.54
C LEU A 416 -37.85 -20.03 41.82
N ALA A 417 -36.87 -20.51 42.60
CA ALA A 417 -37.11 -21.12 43.90
C ALA A 417 -37.74 -20.11 44.87
N MET A 418 -37.22 -18.88 44.92
CA MET A 418 -37.79 -17.80 45.73
C MET A 418 -39.21 -17.40 45.30
N THR A 419 -39.52 -17.39 43.99
CA THR A 419 -40.89 -17.09 43.54
C THR A 419 -41.84 -18.24 43.81
N VAL A 420 -41.40 -19.50 43.65
CA VAL A 420 -42.19 -20.68 44.04
C VAL A 420 -42.51 -20.65 45.54
N GLU A 421 -41.55 -20.32 46.39
CA GLU A 421 -41.79 -20.27 47.83
C GLU A 421 -42.72 -19.11 48.24
N LYS A 422 -42.56 -17.93 47.62
CA LYS A 422 -43.51 -16.81 47.78
C LYS A 422 -44.93 -17.16 47.31
N LEU A 423 -45.05 -17.89 46.20
CA LEU A 423 -46.34 -18.33 45.68
C LEU A 423 -46.99 -19.39 46.60
N LYS A 424 -46.22 -20.33 47.16
CA LYS A 424 -46.73 -21.25 48.18
C LYS A 424 -47.24 -20.49 49.41
N GLN A 425 -46.46 -19.54 49.92
CA GLN A 425 -46.88 -18.74 51.07
C GLN A 425 -48.15 -17.94 50.75
N ALA A 426 -48.22 -17.27 49.61
CA ALA A 426 -49.42 -16.54 49.19
C ALA A 426 -50.65 -17.45 48.99
N VAL A 427 -50.46 -18.71 48.58
CA VAL A 427 -51.53 -19.72 48.52
C VAL A 427 -52.00 -20.10 49.93
N VAL A 428 -51.09 -20.29 50.88
CA VAL A 428 -51.44 -20.54 52.31
C VAL A 428 -52.19 -19.35 52.89
N ASP A 429 -51.64 -18.13 52.75
CA ASP A 429 -52.26 -16.89 53.25
C ASP A 429 -53.66 -16.68 52.64
N SER A 430 -53.82 -16.95 51.34
CA SER A 430 -55.11 -16.85 50.65
C SER A 430 -56.11 -17.94 51.08
N VAL A 431 -55.67 -19.15 51.40
CA VAL A 431 -56.52 -20.21 51.96
C VAL A 431 -56.99 -19.84 53.36
N ASP A 432 -56.11 -19.27 54.20
CA ASP A 432 -56.45 -18.80 55.54
C ASP A 432 -57.41 -17.60 55.51
N GLU A 433 -57.21 -16.64 54.60
CA GLU A 433 -58.14 -15.53 54.39
C GLU A 433 -59.50 -16.03 53.89
N LEU A 434 -59.54 -16.98 52.95
CA LEU A 434 -60.77 -17.56 52.43
C LEU A 434 -61.53 -18.32 53.54
N ALA A 435 -60.83 -19.09 54.38
CA ALA A 435 -61.42 -19.74 55.55
C ALA A 435 -61.99 -18.74 56.57
N ALA A 436 -61.28 -17.63 56.84
CA ALA A 436 -61.75 -16.56 57.69
C ALA A 436 -62.99 -15.85 57.11
N LYS A 437 -63.00 -15.57 55.80
CA LYS A 437 -64.12 -14.96 55.08
C LYS A 437 -65.32 -15.89 54.96
N GLU A 438 -65.11 -17.20 54.81
CA GLU A 438 -66.21 -18.18 54.91
C GLU A 438 -66.83 -18.20 56.30
N GLN A 439 -66.03 -18.12 57.36
CA GLN A 439 -66.53 -18.10 58.73
C GLN A 439 -67.28 -16.78 59.03
N GLU A 440 -66.75 -15.64 58.57
CA GLU A 440 -67.44 -14.34 58.63
C GLU A 440 -68.76 -14.38 57.85
N ARG A 441 -68.76 -14.92 56.61
CA ARG A 441 -69.97 -15.09 55.80
C ARG A 441 -70.99 -16.01 56.48
N ARG A 442 -70.57 -17.11 57.12
CA ARG A 442 -71.46 -17.99 57.89
C ARG A 442 -72.05 -17.26 59.10
N SER A 443 -71.27 -16.45 59.80
CA SER A 443 -71.76 -15.62 60.91
C SER A 443 -72.73 -14.54 60.46
N LEU A 444 -72.43 -13.83 59.37
CA LEU A 444 -73.30 -12.80 58.81
C LEU A 444 -74.58 -13.41 58.23
N GLN A 445 -74.49 -14.54 57.53
CA GLN A 445 -75.67 -15.27 57.06
C GLN A 445 -76.55 -15.69 58.24
N ALA A 446 -75.98 -16.25 59.31
CA ALA A 446 -76.76 -16.60 60.51
C ALA A 446 -77.37 -15.37 61.21
N GLN A 447 -76.76 -14.20 61.12
CA GLN A 447 -77.34 -12.94 61.61
C GLN A 447 -78.47 -12.41 60.71
N VAL A 448 -78.35 -12.57 59.38
CA VAL A 448 -79.38 -12.19 58.40
C VAL A 448 -80.56 -13.16 58.44
N ASP A 449 -80.32 -14.46 58.52
CA ASP A 449 -81.35 -15.50 58.67
C ASP A 449 -82.09 -15.39 60.02
N ALA A 450 -81.49 -14.72 61.02
CA ALA A 450 -82.12 -14.35 62.28
C ALA A 450 -82.79 -12.97 62.27
N GLN A 451 -82.65 -12.20 61.18
CA GLN A 451 -83.33 -10.92 60.95
C GLN A 451 -84.50 -11.15 59.97
N ASP A 452 -85.70 -11.34 60.51
CA ASP A 452 -86.95 -11.40 59.74
C ASP A 452 -87.30 -10.02 59.13
N MET A 453 -86.56 -9.63 58.09
CA MET A 453 -86.79 -8.42 57.30
C MET A 453 -87.86 -8.68 56.24
N SER A 454 -88.96 -7.90 56.27
CA SER A 454 -89.95 -7.93 55.19
C SER A 454 -89.37 -7.40 53.89
N ALA A 455 -89.77 -7.97 52.75
CA ALA A 455 -89.36 -7.51 51.42
C ALA A 455 -89.71 -6.03 51.17
N GLU A 456 -90.79 -5.52 51.76
CA GLU A 456 -91.17 -4.11 51.70
C GLU A 456 -90.20 -3.19 52.47
N GLU A 457 -89.61 -3.68 53.56
CA GLU A 457 -88.66 -2.93 54.37
C GLU A 457 -87.28 -2.84 53.71
N TYR A 458 -86.86 -3.91 53.02
CA TYR A 458 -85.65 -3.90 52.21
C TYR A 458 -85.71 -2.85 51.08
N GLU A 459 -86.83 -2.78 50.35
CA GLU A 459 -87.01 -1.79 49.28
C GLU A 459 -87.08 -0.35 49.83
N ARG A 460 -87.74 -0.15 50.99
CA ARG A 460 -87.76 1.14 51.70
C ARG A 460 -86.35 1.62 52.04
N LEU A 461 -85.52 0.75 52.64
CA LEU A 461 -84.15 1.08 53.00
C LEU A 461 -83.25 1.32 51.78
N HIS A 462 -83.49 0.62 50.66
CA HIS A 462 -82.79 0.89 49.41
C HIS A 462 -83.15 2.28 48.85
N GLY A 463 -84.43 2.65 48.87
CA GLY A 463 -84.90 3.98 48.49
C GLY A 463 -84.34 5.10 49.38
N GLU A 464 -84.29 4.89 50.70
CA GLU A 464 -83.67 5.83 51.66
C GLU A 464 -82.17 5.99 51.40
N ARG A 465 -81.43 4.88 51.14
CA ARG A 465 -80.00 4.92 50.77
C ARG A 465 -79.77 5.72 49.49
N ASP A 466 -80.55 5.48 48.44
CA ASP A 466 -80.45 6.19 47.17
C ASP A 466 -80.81 7.68 47.30
N HIS A 467 -81.74 8.02 48.19
CA HIS A 467 -82.04 9.40 48.53
C HIS A 467 -80.85 10.08 49.21
N ILE A 468 -80.23 9.43 50.20
CA ILE A 468 -79.05 9.93 50.91
C ILE A 468 -77.86 10.12 49.96
N ILE A 469 -77.62 9.19 49.01
CA ILE A 469 -76.57 9.33 47.99
C ILE A 469 -76.80 10.59 47.14
N LYS A 470 -78.06 10.85 46.71
CA LYS A 470 -78.42 12.05 45.93
C LYS A 470 -78.24 13.33 46.76
N GLN A 471 -78.61 13.32 48.04
CA GLN A 471 -78.38 14.46 48.95
C GLN A 471 -76.89 14.72 49.17
N LEU A 472 -76.06 13.69 49.37
CA LEU A 472 -74.62 13.80 49.54
C LEU A 472 -73.95 14.45 48.31
N ALA A 473 -74.36 14.04 47.10
CA ALA A 473 -73.86 14.61 45.85
C ALA A 473 -74.21 16.11 45.71
N GLU A 474 -75.43 16.52 46.09
CA GLU A 474 -75.83 17.92 46.06
C GLU A 474 -75.11 18.77 47.12
N ILE A 475 -74.91 18.25 48.35
CA ILE A 475 -74.13 18.94 49.39
C ILE A 475 -72.67 19.11 48.95
N ALA A 476 -72.05 18.10 48.33
CA ALA A 476 -70.70 18.19 47.80
C ALA A 476 -70.59 19.27 46.70
N ARG A 477 -71.59 19.37 45.82
CA ARG A 477 -71.69 20.42 44.79
C ARG A 477 -71.82 21.82 45.41
N GLN A 478 -72.65 21.98 46.43
CA GLN A 478 -72.82 23.25 47.14
C GLN A 478 -71.54 23.67 47.87
N ALA A 479 -70.85 22.74 48.53
CA ALA A 479 -69.56 22.99 49.16
C ALA A 479 -68.52 23.52 48.15
N GLN A 480 -68.43 22.90 46.96
CA GLN A 480 -67.52 23.35 45.90
C GLN A 480 -67.82 24.78 45.41
N ILE A 481 -69.10 25.18 45.36
CA ILE A 481 -69.50 26.55 44.99
C ILE A 481 -69.08 27.55 46.09
N VAL A 482 -69.33 27.22 47.36
CA VAL A 482 -68.95 28.08 48.50
C VAL A 482 -67.42 28.23 48.57
N THR A 483 -66.65 27.16 48.38
CA THR A 483 -65.17 27.24 48.34
C THR A 483 -64.67 28.18 47.23
N LYS A 484 -65.26 28.13 46.04
CA LYS A 484 -64.92 29.06 44.94
C LYS A 484 -65.25 30.51 45.30
N SER A 485 -66.41 30.76 45.92
CA SER A 485 -66.81 32.09 46.38
C SER A 485 -65.86 32.64 47.45
N ASN A 486 -65.49 31.82 48.44
CA ASN A 486 -64.55 32.22 49.49
C ASN A 486 -63.17 32.56 48.91
N TRP A 487 -62.65 31.75 47.98
CA TRP A 487 -61.37 32.03 47.31
C TRP A 487 -61.37 33.37 46.57
N GLN A 488 -62.51 33.74 45.96
CA GLN A 488 -62.65 35.03 45.27
C GLN A 488 -62.72 36.22 46.25
N VAL A 489 -63.40 36.06 47.40
CA VAL A 489 -63.40 37.06 48.48
C VAL A 489 -62.00 37.23 49.07
N GLU A 490 -61.25 36.14 49.27
CA GLU A 490 -59.88 36.17 49.80
C GLU A 490 -58.94 36.99 48.91
N ILE A 491 -59.04 36.81 47.58
CA ILE A 491 -58.28 37.59 46.59
C ILE A 491 -58.59 39.09 46.70
N ASP A 492 -59.87 39.45 46.86
CA ASP A 492 -60.29 40.85 46.96
C ASP A 492 -59.91 41.48 48.32
N VAL A 493 -59.87 40.69 49.40
CA VAL A 493 -59.30 41.10 50.70
C VAL A 493 -57.80 41.34 50.55
N GLN A 494 -57.05 40.41 49.95
CA GLN A 494 -55.61 40.53 49.78
C GLN A 494 -55.22 41.73 48.89
N ARG A 495 -55.98 42.00 47.83
CA ARG A 495 -55.83 43.23 47.01
C ARG A 495 -56.03 44.50 47.82
N ARG A 496 -57.04 44.54 48.70
CA ARG A 496 -57.29 45.68 49.58
C ARG A 496 -56.19 45.84 50.61
N GLN A 497 -55.69 44.74 51.19
CA GLN A 497 -54.55 44.75 52.11
C GLN A 497 -53.31 45.38 51.45
N SER A 498 -52.89 44.91 50.27
CA SER A 498 -51.73 45.47 49.58
C SER A 498 -51.90 46.95 49.19
N ALA A 499 -53.13 47.39 48.90
CA ALA A 499 -53.42 48.81 48.67
C ALA A 499 -53.29 49.65 49.95
N VAL A 500 -53.69 49.12 51.11
CA VAL A 500 -53.51 49.80 52.40
C VAL A 500 -52.04 49.80 52.81
N GLU A 501 -51.30 48.70 52.65
CA GLU A 501 -49.85 48.64 52.90
C GLU A 501 -49.07 49.65 52.06
N ALA A 502 -49.43 49.82 50.77
CA ALA A 502 -48.85 50.86 49.92
C ALA A 502 -49.14 52.28 50.43
N LEU A 503 -50.37 52.55 50.89
CA LEU A 503 -50.73 53.83 51.51
C LEU A 503 -50.00 54.06 52.84
N MET A 504 -49.82 53.03 53.66
CA MET A 504 -49.06 53.09 54.92
C MET A 504 -47.58 53.35 54.66
N SER A 505 -46.98 52.73 53.64
CA SER A 505 -45.59 53.02 53.23
C SER A 505 -45.42 54.49 52.86
N VAL A 506 -46.35 55.06 52.06
CA VAL A 506 -46.32 56.49 51.69
C VAL A 506 -46.56 57.38 52.92
N PHE A 507 -47.48 57.00 53.81
CA PHE A 507 -47.79 57.74 55.01
C PHE A 507 -46.61 57.78 55.99
N ASN A 508 -45.96 56.64 56.26
CA ASN A 508 -44.78 56.55 57.12
C ASN A 508 -43.63 57.37 56.54
N GLU A 509 -43.39 57.33 55.24
CA GLU A 509 -42.34 58.14 54.59
C GLU A 509 -42.60 59.65 54.69
N ILE A 510 -43.87 60.08 54.68
CA ILE A 510 -44.27 61.48 54.94
C ILE A 510 -44.14 61.80 56.44
N GLY A 511 -44.54 60.89 57.33
CA GLY A 511 -44.46 61.03 58.78
C GLY A 511 -43.03 61.21 59.28
N ASP A 512 -42.10 60.40 58.78
CA ASP A 512 -40.65 60.49 59.04
C ASP A 512 -40.10 61.85 58.58
N ARG A 513 -40.46 62.29 57.36
CA ARG A 513 -40.00 63.58 56.80
C ARG A 513 -40.53 64.79 57.58
N VAL A 514 -41.73 64.71 58.15
CA VAL A 514 -42.36 65.79 58.92
C VAL A 514 -42.01 65.71 60.42
N LYS A 515 -41.34 64.64 60.86
CA LYS A 515 -41.10 64.28 62.29
C LYS A 515 -42.40 64.24 63.11
N PHE A 516 -43.45 63.70 62.50
CA PHE A 516 -44.75 63.48 63.14
C PHE A 516 -44.82 62.13 63.88
N LEU A 517 -43.85 61.25 63.62
CA LEU A 517 -43.56 60.03 64.37
C LEU A 517 -42.37 60.30 65.33
N PRO A 518 -42.34 59.71 66.54
CA PRO A 518 -43.25 58.68 67.05
C PRO A 518 -44.61 59.26 67.50
N LEU A 519 -45.69 58.51 67.29
CA LEU A 519 -47.01 58.86 67.80
C LEU A 519 -47.25 58.19 69.16
N THR A 520 -47.30 58.97 70.24
CA THR A 520 -47.70 58.49 71.56
C THR A 520 -49.22 58.32 71.64
N MET A 521 -49.70 57.09 71.43
CA MET A 521 -51.13 56.78 71.57
C MET A 521 -51.48 56.29 72.97
N ARG A 522 -52.25 57.10 73.71
CA ARG A 522 -52.83 56.68 74.98
C ARG A 522 -53.85 55.56 74.75
N ARG A 523 -53.49 54.34 75.18
CA ARG A 523 -54.25 53.10 75.00
C ARG A 523 -55.74 53.24 75.35
N SER A 524 -56.61 53.03 74.36
CA SER A 524 -58.07 53.03 74.57
C SER A 524 -58.53 51.75 75.26
N ALA A 525 -59.38 51.88 76.28
CA ALA A 525 -59.63 50.85 77.28
C ALA A 525 -60.67 49.79 76.87
N SER A 526 -60.44 49.05 75.78
CA SER A 526 -61.34 47.99 75.29
C SER A 526 -60.78 46.55 75.34
N SER A 527 -59.47 46.36 75.60
CA SER A 527 -58.88 45.02 75.78
C SER A 527 -58.56 44.74 77.25
N ARG A 528 -59.50 44.10 77.95
CA ARG A 528 -59.32 43.54 79.29
C ARG A 528 -58.52 42.24 79.20
N ASN A 529 -57.26 42.26 79.64
CA ASN A 529 -56.64 41.25 80.52
C ASN A 529 -55.12 41.49 80.63
N ALA A 530 -54.63 41.72 81.86
CA ALA A 530 -53.24 41.67 82.35
C ALA A 530 -52.15 42.44 81.55
N SER A 531 -51.26 43.22 82.17
CA SER A 531 -51.04 43.56 83.58
C SER A 531 -50.47 44.99 83.66
N ASN A 532 -50.46 45.58 84.86
CA ASN A 532 -50.03 46.97 85.05
C ASN A 532 -48.57 47.17 84.64
N ASP A 533 -48.34 48.04 83.66
CA ASP A 533 -47.27 49.03 83.63
C ASP A 533 -47.73 50.14 82.66
N ASP A 534 -47.60 51.41 83.08
CA ASP A 534 -47.95 52.59 82.27
C ASP A 534 -46.79 52.89 81.30
N GLU A 535 -46.58 52.01 80.32
CA GLU A 535 -45.65 52.25 79.21
C GLU A 535 -46.40 52.93 78.05
N GLU A 536 -45.93 54.12 77.67
CA GLU A 536 -46.41 54.83 76.48
C GLU A 536 -45.85 54.12 75.23
N GLU A 537 -46.69 53.39 74.48
CA GLU A 537 -46.28 52.76 73.22
C GLU A 537 -45.90 53.84 72.18
N GLU A 538 -44.60 54.06 72.01
CA GLU A 538 -44.04 54.88 70.93
C GLU A 538 -44.14 54.13 69.59
N LEU A 539 -45.13 54.50 68.78
CA LEU A 539 -45.26 53.98 67.42
C LEU A 539 -44.32 54.73 66.48
N ASP A 540 -43.12 54.16 66.27
CA ASP A 540 -42.14 54.63 65.29
C ASP A 540 -42.65 54.54 63.85
N LYS A 541 -43.47 53.52 63.52
CA LYS A 541 -44.09 53.32 62.19
C LYS A 541 -45.47 52.68 62.31
N ILE A 542 -46.37 53.00 61.38
CA ILE A 542 -47.68 52.34 61.30
C ILE A 542 -47.58 51.15 60.34
N GLU A 543 -47.75 49.94 60.86
CA GLU A 543 -47.72 48.69 60.09
C GLU A 543 -49.02 47.88 60.29
N LEU A 544 -49.42 47.08 59.30
CA LEU A 544 -50.72 46.38 59.31
C LEU A 544 -50.74 45.13 60.21
N VAL A 545 -49.57 44.65 60.65
CA VAL A 545 -49.40 43.49 61.53
C VAL A 545 -48.30 43.80 62.57
N PRO A 546 -48.55 43.74 63.88
CA PRO A 546 -47.53 44.05 64.89
C PRO A 546 -46.38 43.04 64.95
N ALA A 547 -45.14 43.52 64.86
CA ALA A 547 -43.93 42.70 64.95
C ALA A 547 -43.60 42.31 66.41
N ASN A 548 -43.77 41.02 66.76
CA ASN A 548 -43.11 40.42 67.93
C ASN A 548 -41.90 39.61 67.43
N GLU A 549 -40.70 40.19 67.56
CA GLU A 549 -39.50 39.73 66.84
C GLU A 549 -38.95 38.36 67.30
N GLU A 550 -39.15 37.94 68.56
CA GLU A 550 -38.52 36.70 69.06
C GLU A 550 -39.14 35.38 68.54
N THR A 551 -40.33 35.41 67.94
CA THR A 551 -40.97 34.20 67.39
C THR A 551 -41.68 34.37 66.05
N LEU A 552 -41.98 35.60 65.59
CA LEU A 552 -42.65 35.88 64.29
C LEU A 552 -43.93 35.07 64.03
N LEU A 553 -44.66 34.75 65.10
CA LEU A 553 -45.89 33.95 65.08
C LEU A 553 -46.96 34.65 65.91
N PRO A 554 -48.25 34.60 65.51
CA PRO A 554 -49.34 34.95 66.39
C PRO A 554 -49.27 34.10 67.67
N LYS A 555 -49.59 34.70 68.83
CA LYS A 555 -49.51 34.03 70.14
C LYS A 555 -50.34 32.73 70.14
N GLY A 556 -49.68 31.57 69.98
CA GLY A 556 -50.32 30.25 69.94
C GLY A 556 -49.65 29.15 69.09
N LEU A 557 -48.67 29.47 68.23
CA LEU A 557 -48.00 28.47 67.37
C LEU A 557 -46.62 28.05 67.93
N ASP A 558 -46.32 26.74 67.94
CA ASP A 558 -45.09 26.18 68.53
C ASP A 558 -44.16 25.57 67.46
N ILE A 559 -42.88 25.98 67.50
CA ILE A 559 -41.79 25.51 66.65
C ILE A 559 -41.68 23.98 66.63
N LYS A 560 -41.89 23.31 67.78
CA LYS A 560 -41.74 21.85 67.90
C LYS A 560 -42.94 21.07 67.35
N ARG A 561 -44.16 21.60 67.53
CA ARG A 561 -45.40 20.91 67.17
C ARG A 561 -45.79 21.16 65.72
N ASP A 562 -45.67 22.39 65.25
CA ASP A 562 -46.31 22.84 64.01
C ASP A 562 -45.28 23.09 62.90
N ILE A 563 -44.15 23.75 63.21
CA ILE A 563 -43.13 24.14 62.21
C ILE A 563 -42.17 22.99 61.88
N LYS A 564 -41.70 22.23 62.87
CA LYS A 564 -40.80 21.10 62.66
C LYS A 564 -41.36 20.04 61.69
N PRO A 565 -42.62 19.56 61.80
CA PRO A 565 -43.18 18.65 60.80
C PRO A 565 -43.38 19.31 59.43
N ALA A 566 -43.67 20.62 59.36
CA ALA A 566 -43.75 21.33 58.08
C ALA A 566 -42.38 21.36 57.36
N ILE A 567 -41.29 21.66 58.08
CA ILE A 567 -39.91 21.58 57.56
C ILE A 567 -39.55 20.13 57.17
N GLN A 568 -40.03 19.14 57.92
CA GLN A 568 -39.78 17.73 57.62
C GLN A 568 -40.54 17.28 56.36
N GLY A 569 -41.76 17.76 56.15
CA GLY A 569 -42.51 17.61 54.90
C GLY A 569 -41.83 18.31 53.72
N LEU A 570 -41.32 19.53 53.91
CA LEU A 570 -40.55 20.26 52.90
C LEU A 570 -39.24 19.54 52.54
N ARG A 571 -38.58 18.92 53.52
CA ARG A 571 -37.44 18.00 53.31
C ARG A 571 -37.83 16.73 52.58
N GLN A 572 -39.02 16.18 52.81
CA GLN A 572 -39.49 15.00 52.07
C GLN A 572 -39.83 15.37 50.62
N ALA A 573 -40.51 16.49 50.39
CA ALA A 573 -40.79 17.02 49.05
C ALA A 573 -39.51 17.32 48.27
N THR A 574 -38.53 18.00 48.87
CA THR A 574 -37.23 18.28 48.23
C THR A 574 -36.36 17.04 48.02
N ASN A 575 -36.44 16.03 48.89
CA ASN A 575 -35.82 14.72 48.60
C ASN A 575 -36.56 13.94 47.51
N ALA A 576 -37.87 14.09 47.37
CA ALA A 576 -38.65 13.48 46.30
C ALA A 576 -38.32 14.13 44.94
N THR A 577 -38.20 15.46 44.87
CA THR A 577 -37.75 16.14 43.64
C THR A 577 -36.29 15.88 43.35
N PHE A 578 -35.41 15.78 44.36
CA PHE A 578 -34.03 15.36 44.16
C PHE A 578 -33.95 13.95 43.55
N LYS A 579 -34.76 13.00 44.08
CA LYS A 579 -34.87 11.65 43.52
C LYS A 579 -35.39 11.63 42.09
N SER A 580 -36.48 12.35 41.78
CA SER A 580 -36.98 12.37 40.40
C SER A 580 -35.97 13.00 39.42
N VAL A 581 -35.17 13.98 39.86
CA VAL A 581 -34.07 14.55 39.08
C VAL A 581 -32.89 13.57 38.94
N THR A 582 -32.54 12.78 39.96
CA THR A 582 -31.51 11.73 39.81
C THR A 582 -31.98 10.59 38.92
N ASP A 583 -33.25 10.19 39.01
CA ASP A 583 -33.84 9.13 38.19
C ASP A 583 -33.93 9.58 36.72
N ALA A 584 -34.32 10.84 36.47
CA ALA A 584 -34.28 11.45 35.14
C ALA A 584 -32.84 11.60 34.59
N LYS A 585 -31.86 11.89 35.45
CA LYS A 585 -30.45 11.90 35.05
C LYS A 585 -29.98 10.50 34.64
N ILE A 586 -30.33 9.46 35.41
CA ILE A 586 -29.98 8.07 35.08
C ILE A 586 -30.62 7.68 33.74
N ALA A 587 -31.91 7.96 33.54
CA ALA A 587 -32.57 7.67 32.26
C ALA A 587 -31.91 8.39 31.05
N LEU A 588 -31.44 9.63 31.23
CA LEU A 588 -30.68 10.35 30.20
C LEU A 588 -29.26 9.77 29.97
N GLN A 589 -28.64 9.20 31.01
CA GLN A 589 -27.36 8.48 30.85
C GLN A 589 -27.58 7.15 30.12
N ASP A 590 -28.64 6.40 30.45
CA ASP A 590 -29.01 5.17 29.74
C ASP A 590 -29.34 5.48 28.26
N GLU A 591 -30.05 6.57 27.96
CA GLU A 591 -30.31 7.03 26.58
C GLU A 591 -29.00 7.43 25.87
N GLN A 592 -28.07 8.12 26.55
CA GLN A 592 -26.76 8.46 26.00
C GLN A 592 -25.93 7.19 25.69
N GLU A 593 -25.93 6.19 26.57
CA GLU A 593 -25.22 4.93 26.36
C GLU A 593 -25.81 4.13 25.19
N ASN A 594 -27.14 4.04 25.09
CA ASN A 594 -27.83 3.46 23.92
C ASN A 594 -27.50 4.20 22.61
N LEU A 595 -27.43 5.53 22.64
CA LEU A 595 -27.04 6.32 21.46
C LEU A 595 -25.57 6.10 21.07
N LEU A 596 -24.66 5.96 22.05
CA LEU A 596 -23.25 5.65 21.80
C LEU A 596 -23.07 4.23 21.23
N GLU A 597 -23.79 3.24 21.76
CA GLU A 597 -23.81 1.89 21.20
C GLU A 597 -24.36 1.90 19.77
N ARG A 598 -25.47 2.62 19.51
CA ARG A 598 -26.00 2.76 18.15
C ARG A 598 -25.00 3.44 17.22
N LEU A 599 -24.28 4.46 17.67
CA LEU A 599 -23.22 5.12 16.89
C LEU A 599 -22.07 4.15 16.59
N ALA A 600 -21.65 3.33 17.56
CA ALA A 600 -20.63 2.30 17.37
C ALA A 600 -21.05 1.22 16.36
N THR A 601 -22.31 0.76 16.40
CA THR A 601 -22.84 -0.17 15.37
C THR A 601 -22.87 0.47 13.98
N LEU A 602 -23.32 1.72 13.85
CA LEU A 602 -23.31 2.44 12.58
C LEU A 602 -21.89 2.67 12.04
N GLN A 603 -20.92 2.91 12.92
CA GLN A 603 -19.50 3.00 12.53
C GLN A 603 -18.92 1.66 12.08
N ALA A 604 -19.42 0.53 12.61
CA ALA A 604 -19.04 -0.79 12.13
C ALA A 604 -19.63 -1.06 10.73
N GLU A 605 -20.91 -0.75 10.52
CA GLU A 605 -21.59 -0.80 9.22
C GLU A 605 -20.88 0.09 8.17
N ILE A 606 -20.49 1.33 8.54
CA ILE A 606 -19.74 2.21 7.62
C ILE A 606 -18.38 1.59 7.24
N ARG A 607 -17.69 0.90 8.16
CA ARG A 607 -16.41 0.26 7.86
C ARG A 607 -16.57 -0.96 6.95
N SER A 608 -17.56 -1.82 7.18
CA SER A 608 -17.82 -2.97 6.29
C SER A 608 -18.20 -2.51 4.89
N GLU A 609 -18.98 -1.43 4.77
CA GLU A 609 -19.40 -0.89 3.48
C GLU A 609 -18.26 -0.18 2.76
N GLN A 610 -17.32 0.44 3.49
CA GLN A 610 -16.07 0.97 2.92
C GLN A 610 -15.15 -0.15 2.40
N GLU A 611 -15.00 -1.25 3.16
CA GLU A 611 -14.22 -2.42 2.75
C GLU A 611 -14.85 -3.12 1.53
N ARG A 612 -16.19 -3.20 1.48
CA ARG A 612 -16.95 -3.66 0.31
C ARG A 612 -16.78 -2.74 -0.90
N LEU A 613 -16.70 -1.43 -0.71
CA LEU A 613 -16.45 -0.48 -1.80
C LEU A 613 -15.01 -0.56 -2.32
N ASN A 614 -14.03 -0.78 -1.45
CA ASN A 614 -12.64 -0.97 -1.85
C ASN A 614 -12.48 -2.26 -2.65
N THR A 615 -12.97 -3.40 -2.15
CA THR A 615 -12.92 -4.68 -2.88
C THR A 615 -13.64 -4.63 -4.24
N LEU A 616 -14.78 -3.93 -4.34
CA LEU A 616 -15.45 -3.71 -5.62
C LEU A 616 -14.65 -2.78 -6.56
N ARG A 617 -13.94 -1.80 -6.00
CA ARG A 617 -13.05 -0.92 -6.76
C ARG A 617 -11.85 -1.68 -7.31
N ASP A 618 -11.22 -2.52 -6.50
CA ASP A 618 -10.09 -3.35 -6.90
C ASP A 618 -10.50 -4.30 -8.04
N GLN A 619 -11.69 -4.90 -7.96
CA GLN A 619 -12.29 -5.69 -9.05
C GLN A 619 -12.53 -4.86 -10.34
N ILE A 620 -12.95 -3.60 -10.23
CA ILE A 620 -13.12 -2.71 -11.38
C ILE A 620 -11.77 -2.35 -11.99
N GLU A 621 -10.75 -2.07 -11.18
CA GLU A 621 -9.40 -1.75 -11.64
C GLU A 621 -8.74 -2.99 -12.31
N GLU A 622 -8.93 -4.20 -11.77
CA GLU A 622 -8.52 -5.47 -12.39
C GLU A 622 -9.24 -5.71 -13.74
N LEU A 623 -10.56 -5.58 -13.80
CA LEU A 623 -11.32 -5.74 -15.05
C LEU A 623 -10.94 -4.68 -16.11
N THR A 624 -10.60 -3.47 -15.68
CA THR A 624 -10.13 -2.40 -16.56
C THR A 624 -8.71 -2.69 -17.08
N ALA A 625 -7.82 -3.25 -16.24
CA ALA A 625 -6.50 -3.69 -16.67
C ALA A 625 -6.60 -4.86 -17.66
N ASN A 626 -7.38 -5.89 -17.35
CA ASN A 626 -7.59 -7.06 -18.19
C ASN A 626 -8.19 -6.68 -19.56
N SER A 627 -9.27 -5.88 -19.58
CA SER A 627 -9.84 -5.39 -20.85
C SER A 627 -8.90 -4.45 -21.60
N GLY A 628 -8.02 -3.71 -20.92
CA GLY A 628 -6.94 -2.95 -21.54
C GLY A 628 -5.94 -3.84 -22.28
N VAL A 629 -5.51 -4.95 -21.66
CA VAL A 629 -4.63 -5.95 -22.27
C VAL A 629 -5.32 -6.67 -23.44
N GLU A 630 -6.59 -7.06 -23.30
CA GLU A 630 -7.38 -7.64 -24.39
C GLU A 630 -7.50 -6.69 -25.59
N MET A 631 -7.74 -5.39 -25.35
CA MET A 631 -7.81 -4.38 -26.39
C MET A 631 -6.48 -4.16 -27.10
N GLU A 632 -5.36 -4.15 -26.37
CA GLU A 632 -4.00 -4.08 -26.94
C GLU A 632 -3.70 -5.32 -27.80
N MET A 633 -4.02 -6.52 -27.31
CA MET A 633 -3.89 -7.77 -28.08
C MET A 633 -4.74 -7.73 -29.35
N LEU A 634 -6.02 -7.36 -29.26
CA LEU A 634 -6.91 -7.25 -30.41
C LEU A 634 -6.44 -6.20 -31.43
N ALA A 635 -5.85 -5.08 -30.98
CA ALA A 635 -5.27 -4.07 -31.86
C ALA A 635 -4.03 -4.59 -32.61
N GLN A 636 -3.15 -5.32 -31.93
CA GLN A 636 -1.99 -5.98 -32.56
C GLN A 636 -2.43 -7.03 -33.58
N ASP A 637 -3.45 -7.82 -33.24
CA ASP A 637 -4.02 -8.86 -34.09
C ASP A 637 -4.77 -8.26 -35.30
N TYR A 638 -5.39 -7.10 -35.15
CA TYR A 638 -5.97 -6.32 -36.25
C TYR A 638 -4.88 -5.77 -37.18
N ALA A 639 -3.84 -5.12 -36.64
CA ALA A 639 -2.71 -4.62 -37.42
C ALA A 639 -1.95 -5.75 -38.16
N ARG A 640 -1.87 -6.95 -37.57
CA ARG A 640 -1.34 -8.14 -38.23
C ARG A 640 -2.19 -8.57 -39.42
N ARG A 641 -3.53 -8.62 -39.26
CA ARG A 641 -4.46 -8.93 -40.35
C ARG A 641 -4.44 -7.87 -41.45
N GLU A 642 -4.33 -6.59 -41.11
CA GLU A 642 -4.19 -5.49 -42.07
C GLU A 642 -2.91 -5.63 -42.92
N ARG A 643 -1.77 -5.95 -42.31
CA ARG A 643 -0.53 -6.26 -43.04
C ARG A 643 -0.68 -7.49 -43.95
N GLN A 644 -1.38 -8.53 -43.50
CA GLN A 644 -1.66 -9.70 -44.32
C GLN A 644 -2.57 -9.37 -45.51
N LEU A 645 -3.61 -8.56 -45.31
CA LEU A 645 -4.47 -8.07 -46.39
C LEU A 645 -3.68 -7.22 -47.38
N GLY A 646 -2.87 -6.26 -46.92
CA GLY A 646 -2.01 -5.46 -47.81
C GLY A 646 -0.98 -6.29 -48.58
N ALA A 647 -0.46 -7.37 -47.99
CA ALA A 647 0.41 -8.33 -48.68
C ALA A 647 -0.36 -9.13 -49.76
N VAL A 648 -1.60 -9.56 -49.48
CA VAL A 648 -2.46 -10.25 -50.45
C VAL A 648 -2.93 -9.31 -51.56
N GLU A 649 -3.27 -8.06 -51.25
CA GLU A 649 -3.65 -7.04 -52.23
C GLU A 649 -2.48 -6.65 -53.15
N SER A 650 -1.27 -6.48 -52.60
CA SER A 650 -0.08 -6.18 -53.39
C SER A 650 0.34 -7.38 -54.25
N ALA A 651 0.33 -8.60 -53.71
CA ALA A 651 0.56 -9.82 -54.50
C ALA A 651 -0.50 -10.01 -55.59
N GLY A 652 -1.78 -9.79 -55.28
CA GLY A 652 -2.89 -9.84 -56.24
C GLY A 652 -2.77 -8.77 -57.34
N ARG A 653 -2.32 -7.56 -57.00
CA ARG A 653 -2.03 -6.49 -57.96
C ARG A 653 -0.85 -6.84 -58.88
N VAL A 654 0.22 -7.43 -58.34
CA VAL A 654 1.36 -7.89 -59.15
C VAL A 654 0.92 -9.01 -60.09
N ALA A 655 0.20 -10.02 -59.59
CA ALA A 655 -0.33 -11.11 -60.41
C ALA A 655 -1.31 -10.61 -61.50
N LEU A 656 -2.14 -9.61 -61.20
CA LEU A 656 -3.00 -8.94 -62.19
C LEU A 656 -2.18 -8.20 -63.25
N GLN A 657 -1.11 -7.51 -62.84
CA GLN A 657 -0.22 -6.79 -63.76
C GLN A 657 0.54 -7.77 -64.66
N GLU A 658 1.06 -8.88 -64.12
CA GLU A 658 1.68 -9.96 -64.90
C GLU A 658 0.69 -10.59 -65.88
N ALA A 659 -0.52 -10.90 -65.43
CA ALA A 659 -1.59 -11.41 -66.30
C ALA A 659 -1.91 -10.42 -67.43
N ASN A 660 -2.05 -9.13 -67.14
CA ASN A 660 -2.27 -8.10 -68.15
C ASN A 660 -1.09 -7.99 -69.14
N MET A 661 0.16 -8.02 -68.67
CA MET A 661 1.34 -8.02 -69.56
C MET A 661 1.36 -9.24 -70.49
N THR A 662 1.02 -10.43 -69.98
CA THR A 662 0.93 -11.64 -70.83
C THR A 662 -0.24 -11.59 -71.81
N TYR A 663 -1.35 -10.97 -71.43
CA TYR A 663 -2.50 -10.75 -72.30
C TYR A 663 -2.18 -9.73 -73.40
N GLU A 664 -1.53 -8.62 -73.08
CA GLU A 664 -1.07 -7.61 -74.05
C GLU A 664 -0.08 -8.24 -75.04
N ALA A 665 0.91 -9.01 -74.57
CA ALA A 665 1.83 -9.75 -75.45
C ALA A 665 1.11 -10.74 -76.38
N MET A 666 0.09 -11.46 -75.89
CA MET A 666 -0.74 -12.35 -76.72
C MET A 666 -1.58 -11.59 -77.75
N VAL A 667 -2.03 -10.37 -77.43
CA VAL A 667 -2.74 -9.49 -78.37
C VAL A 667 -1.78 -8.96 -79.44
N ASP A 668 -0.56 -8.56 -79.08
CA ASP A 668 0.48 -8.14 -80.02
C ASP A 668 0.90 -9.29 -80.94
N GLU A 669 1.06 -10.51 -80.43
CA GLU A 669 1.31 -11.70 -81.26
C GLU A 669 0.16 -11.97 -82.24
N LEU A 670 -1.09 -11.83 -81.81
CA LEU A 670 -2.27 -11.97 -82.68
C LEU A 670 -2.34 -10.85 -83.72
N GLU A 671 -1.97 -9.62 -83.39
CA GLU A 671 -1.93 -8.51 -84.34
C GLU A 671 -0.81 -8.69 -85.38
N ASN A 672 0.39 -9.04 -84.94
CA ASN A 672 1.51 -9.38 -85.83
C ASN A 672 1.15 -10.54 -86.77
N ALA A 673 0.49 -11.59 -86.27
CA ALA A 673 -0.01 -12.69 -87.10
C ALA A 673 -1.07 -12.24 -88.11
N ARG A 674 -1.99 -11.34 -87.72
CA ARG A 674 -2.98 -10.74 -88.63
C ARG A 674 -2.33 -9.88 -89.71
N GLN A 675 -1.32 -9.07 -89.37
CA GLN A 675 -0.57 -8.26 -90.33
C GLN A 675 0.19 -9.17 -91.32
N ALA A 676 0.88 -10.21 -90.84
CA ALA A 676 1.56 -11.18 -91.70
C ALA A 676 0.59 -11.94 -92.65
N ILE A 677 -0.61 -12.28 -92.19
CA ILE A 677 -1.67 -12.86 -93.04
C ILE A 677 -2.15 -11.83 -94.09
N ALA A 678 -2.32 -10.57 -93.72
CA ALA A 678 -2.71 -9.50 -94.63
C ALA A 678 -1.65 -9.24 -95.71
N GLU A 679 -0.36 -9.21 -95.34
CA GLU A 679 0.75 -9.11 -96.28
C GLU A 679 0.80 -10.31 -97.24
N ASN A 680 0.70 -11.54 -96.73
CA ASN A 680 0.69 -12.73 -97.57
C ASN A 680 -0.51 -12.75 -98.51
N LYS A 681 -1.70 -12.31 -98.06
CA LYS A 681 -2.87 -12.12 -98.92
C LYS A 681 -2.63 -11.07 -100.00
N GLN A 682 -1.96 -9.96 -99.67
CA GLN A 682 -1.62 -8.92 -100.64
C GLN A 682 -0.59 -9.41 -101.67
N ARG A 683 0.40 -10.21 -101.26
CA ARG A 683 1.34 -10.88 -102.17
C ARG A 683 0.60 -11.83 -103.11
N GLN A 684 -0.25 -12.71 -102.58
CA GLN A 684 -1.09 -13.61 -103.40
C GLN A 684 -2.00 -12.86 -104.39
N LEU A 685 -2.61 -11.74 -103.98
CA LEU A 685 -3.40 -10.89 -104.89
C LEU A 685 -2.53 -10.25 -105.98
N SER A 686 -1.30 -9.84 -105.65
CA SER A 686 -0.33 -9.34 -106.63
C SER A 686 0.12 -10.43 -107.60
N ASP A 687 0.37 -11.65 -107.12
CA ASP A 687 0.77 -12.78 -107.96
C ASP A 687 -0.36 -13.20 -108.90
N VAL A 688 -1.61 -13.21 -108.42
CA VAL A 688 -2.81 -13.41 -109.25
C VAL A 688 -2.99 -12.29 -110.27
N ALA A 689 -2.77 -11.03 -109.89
CA ALA A 689 -2.85 -9.89 -110.82
C ALA A 689 -1.74 -9.96 -111.89
N ASN A 690 -0.53 -10.38 -111.52
CA ASN A 690 0.58 -10.61 -112.46
C ASN A 690 0.24 -11.77 -113.41
N ALA A 691 -0.27 -12.89 -112.91
CA ALA A 691 -0.70 -14.03 -113.73
C ALA A 691 -1.86 -13.67 -114.68
N LEU A 692 -2.82 -12.85 -114.24
CA LEU A 692 -3.86 -12.30 -115.11
C LEU A 692 -3.27 -11.38 -116.18
N GLY A 693 -2.28 -10.55 -115.85
CA GLY A 693 -1.55 -9.72 -116.81
C GLY A 693 -0.72 -10.52 -117.81
N GLU A 694 -0.15 -11.66 -117.40
CA GLU A 694 0.50 -12.60 -118.33
C GLU A 694 -0.50 -13.32 -119.23
N LEU A 695 -1.69 -13.64 -118.72
CA LEU A 695 -2.78 -14.24 -119.47
C LEU A 695 -3.41 -13.25 -120.47
N ASP A 696 -3.54 -11.97 -120.11
CA ASP A 696 -3.92 -10.89 -121.03
C ASP A 696 -2.85 -10.68 -122.12
N ARG A 697 -1.56 -10.66 -121.77
CA ARG A 697 -0.46 -10.66 -122.76
C ARG A 697 -0.42 -11.92 -123.63
N LEU A 698 -0.92 -13.06 -123.14
CA LEU A 698 -1.08 -14.27 -123.94
C LEU A 698 -2.29 -14.13 -124.88
N GLN A 699 -3.41 -13.61 -124.38
CA GLN A 699 -4.61 -13.33 -125.17
C GLN A 699 -4.31 -12.33 -126.29
N GLN A 700 -3.57 -11.25 -126.01
CA GLN A 700 -3.06 -10.31 -127.01
C GLN A 700 -2.18 -11.02 -128.05
N ARG A 701 -1.17 -11.80 -127.64
CA ARG A 701 -0.33 -12.56 -128.59
C ARG A 701 -1.11 -13.60 -129.42
N VAL A 702 -2.18 -14.17 -128.87
CA VAL A 702 -3.08 -15.07 -129.61
C VAL A 702 -3.98 -14.27 -130.55
N HIS A 703 -4.43 -13.08 -130.16
CA HIS A 703 -5.20 -12.17 -131.00
C HIS A 703 -4.36 -11.64 -132.17
N ASP A 704 -3.17 -11.09 -131.91
CA ASP A 704 -2.16 -10.72 -132.93
C ASP A 704 -1.83 -11.92 -133.84
N GLY A 705 -1.82 -13.13 -133.27
CA GLY A 705 -1.59 -14.38 -134.01
C GLY A 705 -2.75 -14.75 -134.92
N ILE A 706 -3.99 -14.51 -134.48
CA ILE A 706 -5.21 -14.69 -135.28
C ILE A 706 -5.27 -13.60 -136.36
N GLU A 707 -5.02 -12.33 -136.03
CA GLU A 707 -4.95 -11.24 -137.02
C GLU A 707 -3.91 -11.54 -138.11
N ARG A 708 -2.71 -12.01 -137.75
CA ARG A 708 -1.70 -12.45 -138.73
C ARG A 708 -2.12 -13.67 -139.55
N ILE A 709 -2.96 -14.55 -139.01
CA ILE A 709 -3.53 -15.67 -139.76
C ILE A 709 -4.65 -15.18 -140.69
N GLU A 710 -5.47 -14.22 -140.27
CA GLU A 710 -6.48 -13.57 -141.12
C GLU A 710 -5.80 -12.78 -142.26
N GLU A 711 -4.75 -11.99 -141.97
CA GLU A 711 -3.90 -11.34 -142.97
C GLU A 711 -3.25 -12.35 -143.93
N ALA A 712 -2.73 -13.48 -143.41
CA ALA A 712 -2.10 -14.51 -144.24
C ALA A 712 -3.12 -15.32 -145.07
N VAL A 713 -4.36 -15.50 -144.59
CA VAL A 713 -5.44 -16.15 -145.34
C VAL A 713 -5.96 -15.21 -146.43
N LEU A 714 -6.14 -13.92 -146.13
CA LEU A 714 -6.47 -12.89 -147.13
C LEU A 714 -5.37 -12.77 -148.20
N ALA A 715 -4.09 -12.90 -147.82
CA ALA A 715 -2.95 -12.94 -148.75
C ALA A 715 -2.78 -14.28 -149.51
N ILE A 716 -3.67 -15.26 -149.30
CA ILE A 716 -3.77 -16.51 -150.08
C ILE A 716 -5.07 -16.52 -150.93
N GLU A 717 -5.97 -15.55 -150.74
CA GLU A 717 -7.11 -15.28 -151.63
C GLU A 717 -6.79 -14.28 -152.77
N GLU A 718 -5.52 -13.83 -152.90
CA GLU A 718 -4.92 -13.25 -154.12
C GLU A 718 -3.98 -14.27 -154.83
#